data_AF-A0AAW5M4Y3-F1
#
_entry.id   AF-A0AAW5M4Y3-F1
#
_cell.length_a   1.000
_cell.length_b   1.000
_cell.length_c   1.000
_cell.angle_alpha   90.00
_cell.angle_beta   90.00
_cell.angle_gamma   90.00
#
_symmetry.space_group_name_H-M   'P 1'
#
loop_
_entity.id
_entity.type
_entity.pdbx_description
1 polymer ?
#
loop_
_entity_poly.entity_id
_entity_poly.type
_entity_poly.pdbx_seq_one_letter_code
_entity_poly.pdbx_strand_id
1 'polypeptide(L)'
;MLQALNLSMNKSTTNLSRVEVRDSDKGEILESFILNSDGTPYDLSGKSLVFNENKDGDKFVSDPNVTIVDARIGHITYQLHDQVHSAPGTAWFDIIQNGAKIDSTTDFYIEVRDGLKCTVYNTTYISDLEKLKQQMEALIRQADDELKAELQKAEQQLNQELQNFRNQYGALSNDFQNQFKAAQNARQQDYNNQKNSINQDWTNNKNQIWGQWNGDKANIDRQAQDTINAIKDNAKQVLDKDQADWNAKQASWNDTFSRIVKEWQVKTNSLNSTVQDLTTKFGNIINELTDLMNKKLPDMNAKTDAVQKKVDELRASLGQIDWTTFARRTDNSGGVNLLPNTATFKGFNNAGNSGPNTGFSIESSGPYLKDPNGNEIKTKVFHVFAQELQYAPIYFGQNFTLPPGTYSLSFLARHFGRDDEKVKLEFYTDDCANRGWSPLGVSDDISNIWEKHQIQFSVTKETYEQNPRLYAPNNHPVPGGSVFLANLKLEAGSIATDWCQSYLDFDRLDGRHNPVDAPDFNNLTSTGIYMITQPDHGQNYPIANWGVLKVENGHDSRIEQTYYTDRSDGATYQRQCIDGTWRPWKKVASIDDVNTRLPLAGGSMAKGSWINFDAQSAYNAHDGVIGGVMWNGASDSIKIFGDNNASDNLDLAIQLGDDNSNHVSFRRADGNEVAAIDMNGNFTGWTNWAKVANTGLNNPTLGRYISQSNTWNDIIGQDNGKNALAAIRDQSNGQGNTIGNFSSGIVFGGGDTKGMLNVAYDKPQARIIGGNGNGPVWHKDIAWKDDAKVQVVRDYNIETEQPGPRTIENANNPWLVDQVTLATFARAHRDVRNHTDFRYPTDQAWNTAINLNCDPYLDTGIYKIGNCAIINGPWSDVDTRRWLFLQVAKYDDNSIYQTINYGNGELYSRCVSKTTNSYPGWVQFATMERVAQNVSSVSGNLQAFIMDQLKVNKRVDYSSPTGTITNETVNFNDYRETGILKVVNCLIQNGPYRSDYRHTVFLKITNLDGQTQYQTVYEGDNLYGRKLYNGSGQWHKYTNTPI
;
A
#
# COMPACT_ATOMS: atom_id res chain seq x y z
N MET A 1 -129.72 -2.26 -52.50
CA MET A 1 -129.78 -1.33 -51.36
C MET A 1 -131.23 -1.22 -50.97
N LEU A 2 -131.55 -1.53 -49.72
CA LEU A 2 -132.92 -1.68 -49.24
C LEU A 2 -133.49 -0.34 -48.78
N GLN A 3 -134.81 -0.26 -48.57
CA GLN A 3 -135.46 0.95 -48.06
C GLN A 3 -134.92 1.31 -46.67
N ALA A 4 -134.53 2.57 -46.48
CA ALA A 4 -134.02 3.04 -45.20
C ALA A 4 -135.12 3.05 -44.12
N LEU A 5 -134.77 2.60 -42.91
CA LEU A 5 -135.71 2.50 -41.78
C LEU A 5 -135.42 3.53 -40.69
N ASN A 6 -136.48 4.11 -40.11
CA ASN A 6 -136.40 4.85 -38.86
C ASN A 6 -136.88 3.93 -37.73
N LEU A 7 -135.98 3.58 -36.81
CA LEU A 7 -136.23 2.61 -35.75
C LEU A 7 -136.16 3.33 -34.39
N SER A 8 -137.29 3.41 -33.70
CA SER A 8 -137.37 4.06 -32.40
C SER A 8 -137.02 3.08 -31.27
N MET A 9 -136.59 3.61 -30.12
CA MET A 9 -136.47 2.84 -28.88
C MET A 9 -137.81 2.69 -28.13
N ASN A 10 -138.90 3.32 -28.60
CA ASN A 10 -140.22 3.23 -27.99
C ASN A 10 -140.97 1.95 -28.40
N LYS A 11 -140.95 0.93 -27.54
CA LYS A 11 -141.53 -0.41 -27.79
C LYS A 11 -143.06 -0.47 -27.71
N SER A 12 -143.76 0.65 -27.49
CA SER A 12 -145.22 0.68 -27.42
C SER A 12 -145.92 0.95 -28.77
N THR A 13 -145.16 1.11 -29.86
CA THR A 13 -145.72 1.39 -31.20
C THR A 13 -146.21 0.11 -31.89
N THR A 14 -147.44 0.09 -32.39
CA THR A 14 -148.03 -1.11 -33.04
C THR A 14 -147.83 -1.19 -34.56
N ASN A 15 -147.30 -0.14 -35.20
CA ASN A 15 -146.97 -0.14 -36.63
C ASN A 15 -145.48 -0.42 -36.81
N LEU A 16 -145.13 -1.66 -37.14
CA LEU A 16 -143.75 -2.08 -37.39
C LEU A 16 -143.38 -1.91 -38.87
N SER A 17 -142.15 -1.45 -39.13
CA SER A 17 -141.61 -1.30 -40.49
C SER A 17 -141.38 -2.67 -41.15
N ARG A 18 -141.43 -2.75 -42.48
CA ARG A 18 -141.22 -3.98 -43.25
C ARG A 18 -140.13 -3.80 -44.30
N VAL A 19 -139.23 -4.78 -44.41
CA VAL A 19 -138.17 -4.89 -45.41
C VAL A 19 -138.39 -6.14 -46.24
N GLU A 20 -138.38 -6.03 -47.56
CA GLU A 20 -138.57 -7.17 -48.47
C GLU A 20 -137.25 -7.54 -49.15
N VAL A 21 -136.86 -8.80 -49.06
CA VAL A 21 -135.65 -9.38 -49.68
C VAL A 21 -136.00 -10.63 -50.49
N ARG A 22 -135.09 -11.13 -51.33
CA ARG A 22 -135.29 -12.38 -52.10
C ARG A 22 -134.34 -13.49 -51.66
N ASP A 23 -134.78 -14.75 -51.75
CA ASP A 23 -133.98 -15.91 -51.32
C ASP A 23 -132.67 -16.10 -52.11
N SER A 24 -132.66 -15.64 -53.37
CA SER A 24 -131.53 -15.73 -54.31
C SER A 24 -130.49 -14.61 -54.16
N ASP A 25 -130.85 -13.51 -53.52
CA ASP A 25 -129.99 -12.33 -53.42
C ASP A 25 -129.07 -12.45 -52.21
N LYS A 26 -127.87 -11.84 -52.26
CA LYS A 26 -126.88 -11.82 -51.18
C LYS A 26 -126.18 -10.47 -51.11
N GLY A 27 -125.80 -10.06 -49.90
CA GLY A 27 -124.97 -8.88 -49.66
C GLY A 27 -125.70 -7.53 -49.77
N GLU A 28 -127.03 -7.52 -49.66
CA GLU A 28 -127.82 -6.28 -49.65
C GLU A 28 -127.57 -5.47 -48.38
N ILE A 29 -127.54 -4.14 -48.50
CA ILE A 29 -127.32 -3.23 -47.37
C ILE A 29 -128.64 -2.61 -46.93
N LEU A 30 -128.93 -2.76 -45.64
CA LEU A 30 -129.99 -2.09 -44.90
C LEU A 30 -129.44 -0.82 -44.25
N GLU A 31 -129.99 0.32 -44.62
CA GLU A 31 -129.68 1.61 -43.99
C GLU A 31 -130.75 1.91 -42.92
N SER A 32 -130.34 2.42 -41.74
CA SER A 32 -131.29 2.70 -40.66
C SER A 32 -130.86 3.87 -39.78
N PHE A 33 -131.84 4.57 -39.21
CA PHE A 33 -131.64 5.67 -38.26
C PHE A 33 -132.30 5.31 -36.92
N ILE A 34 -131.50 5.31 -35.85
CA ILE A 34 -131.90 4.94 -34.50
C ILE A 34 -132.37 6.20 -33.76
N LEU A 35 -133.59 6.16 -33.22
CA LEU A 35 -134.25 7.30 -32.59
C LEU A 35 -134.61 7.00 -31.13
N ASN A 36 -134.47 7.98 -30.24
CA ASN A 36 -134.97 7.93 -28.86
C ASN A 36 -136.49 7.67 -28.83
N SER A 37 -137.01 7.37 -27.64
CA SER A 37 -138.45 7.10 -27.46
C SER A 37 -139.35 8.31 -27.75
N ASP A 38 -138.78 9.53 -27.79
CA ASP A 38 -139.45 10.78 -28.14
C ASP A 38 -139.30 11.17 -29.64
N GLY A 39 -138.63 10.34 -30.44
CA GLY A 39 -138.43 10.53 -31.87
C GLY A 39 -137.21 11.36 -32.26
N THR A 40 -136.42 11.85 -31.30
CA THR A 40 -135.14 12.54 -31.59
C THR A 40 -134.01 11.53 -31.92
N PRO A 41 -132.95 11.91 -32.66
CA PRO A 41 -131.84 10.99 -32.96
C PRO A 41 -131.14 10.44 -31.72
N TYR A 42 -130.82 9.15 -31.73
CA TYR A 42 -130.14 8.46 -30.63
C TYR A 42 -128.62 8.49 -30.82
N ASP A 43 -127.86 9.04 -29.86
CA ASP A 43 -126.39 9.12 -29.96
C ASP A 43 -125.71 7.77 -29.66
N LEU A 44 -125.06 7.21 -30.67
CA LEU A 44 -124.36 5.92 -30.65
C LEU A 44 -122.86 6.04 -30.30
N SER A 45 -122.38 7.22 -29.88
CA SER A 45 -120.97 7.42 -29.54
C SER A 45 -120.53 6.47 -28.42
N GLY A 46 -119.46 5.70 -28.68
CA GLY A 46 -118.92 4.69 -27.76
C GLY A 46 -119.80 3.44 -27.61
N LYS A 47 -120.73 3.18 -28.54
CA LYS A 47 -121.65 2.03 -28.51
C LYS A 47 -121.47 1.09 -29.70
N SER A 48 -121.69 -0.20 -29.42
CA SER A 48 -121.97 -1.35 -30.28
C SER A 48 -123.37 -1.42 -30.87
N LEU A 49 -123.59 -2.03 -32.03
CA LEU A 49 -124.89 -2.63 -32.35
C LEU A 49 -124.74 -4.06 -32.82
N VAL A 50 -125.71 -4.90 -32.48
CA VAL A 50 -125.86 -6.27 -32.96
C VAL A 50 -127.21 -6.39 -33.65
N PHE A 51 -127.19 -6.80 -34.91
CA PHE A 51 -128.41 -7.17 -35.62
C PHE A 51 -128.91 -8.51 -35.12
N ASN A 52 -130.19 -8.60 -34.83
CA ASN A 52 -130.84 -9.85 -34.44
C ASN A 52 -132.09 -10.05 -35.27
N GLU A 53 -132.34 -11.30 -35.66
CA GLU A 53 -133.57 -11.70 -36.32
C GLU A 53 -134.00 -13.07 -35.80
N ASN A 54 -135.24 -13.14 -35.34
CA ASN A 54 -135.90 -14.40 -35.07
C ASN A 54 -136.75 -14.79 -36.27
N LYS A 55 -136.43 -15.93 -36.89
CA LYS A 55 -137.07 -16.39 -38.12
C LYS A 55 -138.26 -17.28 -37.81
N ASP A 56 -139.22 -17.27 -38.74
CA ASP A 56 -140.34 -18.19 -38.72
C ASP A 56 -139.81 -19.64 -38.85
N GLY A 57 -139.88 -20.42 -37.76
CA GLY A 57 -139.40 -21.82 -37.69
C GLY A 57 -138.22 -22.11 -36.75
N ASP A 58 -138.12 -21.43 -35.61
CA ASP A 58 -137.13 -21.65 -34.52
C ASP A 58 -135.64 -21.49 -34.94
N LYS A 59 -135.36 -20.63 -35.91
CA LYS A 59 -133.99 -20.26 -36.31
C LYS A 59 -133.70 -18.80 -35.98
N PHE A 60 -132.48 -18.52 -35.55
CA PHE A 60 -132.07 -17.18 -35.09
C PHE A 60 -130.81 -16.73 -35.80
N VAL A 61 -130.77 -15.46 -36.20
CA VAL A 61 -129.59 -14.79 -36.74
C VAL A 61 -129.17 -13.71 -35.74
N SER A 62 -127.89 -13.70 -35.35
CA SER A 62 -127.30 -12.67 -34.51
C SER A 62 -125.95 -12.29 -35.10
N ASP A 63 -125.79 -11.03 -35.47
CA ASP A 63 -124.63 -10.57 -36.22
C ASP A 63 -124.15 -9.21 -35.69
N PRO A 64 -122.94 -9.12 -35.10
CA PRO A 64 -122.39 -7.88 -34.59
C PRO A 64 -121.82 -6.95 -35.67
N ASN A 65 -121.83 -7.34 -36.95
CA ASN A 65 -121.19 -6.58 -38.04
C ASN A 65 -122.01 -5.38 -38.54
N VAL A 66 -122.52 -4.55 -37.62
CA VAL A 66 -123.25 -3.32 -37.93
C VAL A 66 -122.29 -2.13 -37.98
N THR A 67 -122.33 -1.36 -39.06
CA THR A 67 -121.46 -0.19 -39.24
C THR A 67 -122.21 1.09 -38.85
N ILE A 68 -121.68 1.83 -37.87
CA ILE A 68 -122.18 3.16 -37.53
C ILE A 68 -121.57 4.16 -38.51
N VAL A 69 -122.42 4.84 -39.27
CA VAL A 69 -122.02 5.82 -40.29
C VAL A 69 -121.87 7.20 -39.66
N ASP A 70 -122.86 7.62 -38.85
CA ASP A 70 -122.77 8.82 -38.02
C ASP A 70 -123.39 8.56 -36.65
N ALA A 71 -122.53 8.51 -35.64
CA ALA A 71 -122.92 8.19 -34.28
C ALA A 71 -123.85 9.24 -33.66
N ARG A 72 -123.70 10.54 -33.97
CA ARG A 72 -124.44 11.61 -33.28
C ARG A 72 -125.90 11.69 -33.68
N ILE A 73 -126.24 11.21 -34.88
CA ILE A 73 -127.60 11.17 -35.41
C ILE A 73 -128.18 9.76 -35.49
N GLY A 74 -127.50 8.78 -34.88
CA GLY A 74 -127.98 7.40 -34.84
C GLY A 74 -128.00 6.70 -36.20
N HIS A 75 -127.19 7.13 -37.17
CA HIS A 75 -127.21 6.59 -38.53
C HIS A 75 -126.29 5.37 -38.67
N ILE A 76 -126.86 4.26 -39.13
CA ILE A 76 -126.18 2.98 -39.30
C ILE A 76 -126.43 2.39 -40.70
N THR A 77 -125.52 1.52 -41.10
CA THR A 77 -125.71 0.60 -42.22
C THR A 77 -125.33 -0.82 -41.80
N TYR A 78 -126.07 -1.80 -42.28
CA TYR A 78 -125.83 -3.21 -42.02
C TYR A 78 -125.98 -3.99 -43.32
N GLN A 79 -124.95 -4.75 -43.69
CA GLN A 79 -125.07 -5.70 -44.79
C GLN A 79 -125.77 -6.96 -44.27
N LEU A 80 -126.93 -7.29 -44.82
CA LEU A 80 -127.71 -8.44 -44.36
C LEU A 80 -126.90 -9.72 -44.48
N HIS A 81 -126.81 -10.48 -43.39
CA HIS A 81 -126.16 -11.78 -43.37
C HIS A 81 -126.85 -12.76 -44.34
N ASP A 82 -126.10 -13.64 -44.98
CA ASP A 82 -126.60 -14.56 -46.02
C ASP A 82 -127.80 -15.41 -45.56
N GLN A 83 -127.87 -15.70 -44.25
CA GLN A 83 -128.96 -16.44 -43.63
C GLN A 83 -130.26 -15.63 -43.51
N VAL A 84 -130.24 -14.29 -43.51
CA VAL A 84 -131.45 -13.44 -43.47
C VAL A 84 -132.40 -13.76 -44.64
N HIS A 85 -131.86 -14.18 -45.77
CA HIS A 85 -132.62 -14.51 -46.97
C HIS A 85 -133.27 -15.90 -46.95
N SER A 86 -133.14 -16.69 -45.88
CA SER A 86 -133.60 -18.09 -45.90
C SER A 86 -135.08 -18.28 -45.54
N ALA A 87 -135.67 -17.35 -44.77
CA ALA A 87 -137.07 -17.39 -44.35
C ALA A 87 -137.49 -16.02 -43.79
N PRO A 88 -138.77 -15.62 -43.83
CA PRO A 88 -139.25 -14.42 -43.15
C PRO A 88 -138.99 -14.43 -41.63
N GLY A 89 -138.95 -13.26 -41.01
CA GLY A 89 -138.66 -13.14 -39.58
C GLY A 89 -138.90 -11.75 -39.00
N THR A 90 -138.83 -11.68 -37.67
CA THR A 90 -138.89 -10.42 -36.90
C THR A 90 -137.48 -10.04 -36.46
N ALA A 91 -137.04 -8.84 -36.80
CA ALA A 91 -135.69 -8.34 -36.59
C ALA A 91 -135.64 -7.07 -35.73
N TRP A 92 -134.51 -6.85 -35.05
CA TRP A 92 -134.23 -5.65 -34.27
C TRP A 92 -132.71 -5.45 -34.11
N PHE A 93 -132.30 -4.29 -33.61
CA PHE A 93 -130.91 -4.03 -33.22
C PHE A 93 -130.77 -3.91 -31.70
N ASP A 94 -129.81 -4.63 -31.14
CA ASP A 94 -129.39 -4.48 -29.75
C ASP A 94 -128.24 -3.48 -29.65
N ILE A 95 -128.33 -2.55 -28.72
CA ILE A 95 -127.31 -1.53 -28.47
C ILE A 95 -126.43 -1.98 -27.30
N ILE A 96 -125.13 -2.07 -27.55
CA ILE A 96 -124.14 -2.62 -26.61
C ILE A 96 -123.20 -1.50 -26.13
N GLN A 97 -122.90 -1.46 -24.84
CA GLN A 97 -121.85 -0.59 -24.31
C GLN A 97 -120.99 -1.38 -23.32
N ASN A 98 -119.66 -1.33 -23.47
CA ASN A 98 -118.70 -2.09 -22.65
C ASN A 98 -119.01 -3.60 -22.57
N GLY A 99 -119.48 -4.20 -23.68
CA GLY A 99 -119.76 -5.63 -23.77
C GLY A 99 -121.10 -6.09 -23.19
N ALA A 100 -121.93 -5.18 -22.65
CA ALA A 100 -123.28 -5.49 -22.14
C ALA A 100 -124.37 -4.81 -22.99
N LYS A 101 -125.48 -5.51 -23.22
CA LYS A 101 -126.68 -4.94 -23.85
C LYS A 101 -127.30 -3.90 -22.93
N ILE A 102 -127.40 -2.66 -23.40
CA ILE A 102 -127.98 -1.55 -22.63
C ILE A 102 -129.40 -1.21 -23.09
N ASP A 103 -129.74 -1.46 -24.37
CA ASP A 103 -131.10 -1.30 -24.88
C ASP A 103 -131.29 -2.01 -26.24
N SER A 104 -132.47 -1.90 -26.85
CA SER A 104 -132.78 -2.42 -28.19
C SER A 104 -133.81 -1.56 -28.93
N THR A 105 -133.76 -1.55 -30.26
CA THR A 105 -134.78 -0.88 -31.09
C THR A 105 -136.15 -1.55 -30.97
N THR A 106 -137.18 -0.90 -31.49
CA THR A 106 -138.42 -1.57 -31.91
C THR A 106 -138.12 -2.62 -32.97
N ASP A 107 -138.98 -3.63 -33.01
CA ASP A 107 -138.92 -4.67 -34.02
C ASP A 107 -139.29 -4.14 -35.42
N PHE A 108 -138.83 -4.84 -36.45
CA PHE A 108 -139.27 -4.68 -37.83
C PHE A 108 -139.31 -6.04 -38.52
N TYR A 109 -140.13 -6.18 -39.56
CA TYR A 109 -140.31 -7.45 -40.25
C TYR A 109 -139.43 -7.55 -41.48
N ILE A 110 -138.80 -8.70 -41.67
CA ILE A 110 -138.13 -9.06 -42.91
C ILE A 110 -138.98 -10.12 -43.61
N GLU A 111 -139.40 -9.82 -44.83
CA GLU A 111 -140.06 -10.78 -45.72
C GLU A 111 -139.10 -11.30 -46.78
N VAL A 112 -139.13 -12.60 -47.02
CA VAL A 112 -138.36 -13.25 -48.08
C VAL A 112 -139.30 -13.68 -49.21
N ARG A 113 -139.02 -13.22 -50.44
CA ARG A 113 -139.74 -13.62 -51.66
C ARG A 113 -138.93 -14.64 -52.49
N ASP A 114 -139.62 -15.53 -53.21
CA ASP A 114 -139.00 -16.53 -54.09
C ASP A 114 -138.19 -15.89 -55.24
N GLY A 115 -136.98 -16.40 -55.47
CA GLY A 115 -136.08 -16.05 -56.58
C GLY A 115 -136.39 -16.79 -57.90
N LEU A 116 -135.89 -16.24 -59.01
CA LEU A 116 -136.09 -16.76 -60.38
C LEU A 116 -135.39 -18.13 -60.58
N LYS A 117 -136.18 -19.21 -60.72
CA LYS A 117 -135.70 -20.60 -60.94
C LYS A 117 -135.50 -20.95 -62.43
N CYS A 118 -134.40 -21.65 -62.75
CA CYS A 118 -134.21 -22.41 -64.00
C CYS A 118 -133.45 -23.74 -63.74
N THR A 119 -133.74 -24.75 -64.56
CA THR A 119 -133.83 -26.21 -64.34
C THR A 119 -132.53 -27.07 -64.40
N VAL A 120 -132.35 -27.88 -63.34
CA VAL A 120 -131.92 -29.32 -63.21
C VAL A 120 -130.85 -29.94 -64.14
N TYR A 121 -129.72 -30.39 -63.55
CA TYR A 121 -129.09 -31.72 -63.74
C TYR A 121 -128.36 -32.18 -62.45
N ASN A 122 -128.29 -33.50 -62.24
CA ASN A 122 -128.04 -34.23 -60.99
C ASN A 122 -126.55 -34.66 -60.81
N THR A 123 -125.72 -33.93 -60.05
CA THR A 123 -124.27 -34.27 -59.83
C THR A 123 -123.69 -34.01 -58.42
N THR A 124 -124.50 -33.87 -57.36
CA THR A 124 -124.01 -33.35 -56.06
C THR A 124 -123.05 -34.24 -55.24
N TYR A 125 -122.79 -35.51 -55.55
CA TYR A 125 -121.79 -36.31 -54.80
C TYR A 125 -120.38 -36.31 -55.42
N ILE A 126 -120.25 -36.17 -56.74
CA ILE A 126 -118.93 -36.24 -57.41
C ILE A 126 -118.13 -34.96 -57.19
N SER A 127 -118.78 -33.79 -57.22
CA SER A 127 -118.09 -32.51 -57.01
C SER A 127 -117.49 -32.38 -55.62
N ASP A 128 -118.14 -32.93 -54.60
CA ASP A 128 -117.68 -32.84 -53.21
C ASP A 128 -116.57 -33.87 -52.90
N LEU A 129 -116.61 -35.05 -53.52
CA LEU A 129 -115.50 -36.01 -53.50
C LEU A 129 -114.25 -35.51 -54.26
N GLU A 130 -114.43 -34.82 -55.39
CA GLU A 130 -113.32 -34.21 -56.14
C GLU A 130 -112.67 -33.07 -55.35
N LYS A 131 -113.47 -32.25 -54.66
CA LYS A 131 -112.97 -31.22 -53.74
C LYS A 131 -112.22 -31.81 -52.55
N LEU A 132 -112.74 -32.89 -51.94
CA LEU A 132 -112.06 -33.59 -50.85
C LEU A 132 -110.72 -34.18 -51.31
N LYS A 133 -110.66 -34.79 -52.51
CA LYS A 133 -109.42 -35.28 -53.11
C LYS A 133 -108.41 -34.15 -53.33
N GLN A 134 -108.83 -33.01 -53.89
CA GLN A 134 -107.95 -31.86 -54.07
C GLN A 134 -107.43 -31.30 -52.74
N GLN A 135 -108.26 -31.27 -51.70
CA GLN A 135 -107.84 -30.86 -50.36
C GLN A 135 -106.85 -31.86 -49.73
N MET A 136 -107.07 -33.17 -49.86
CA MET A 136 -106.12 -34.18 -49.39
C MET A 136 -104.78 -34.10 -50.13
N GLU A 137 -104.78 -33.91 -51.45
CA GLU A 137 -103.55 -33.74 -52.24
C GLU A 137 -102.82 -32.44 -51.91
N ALA A 138 -103.52 -31.38 -51.51
CA ALA A 138 -102.91 -30.13 -51.05
C ALA A 138 -102.26 -30.31 -49.66
N LEU A 139 -102.94 -30.99 -48.73
CA LEU A 139 -102.42 -31.30 -47.40
C LEU A 139 -101.19 -32.21 -47.44
N ILE A 140 -101.19 -33.22 -48.32
CA ILE A 140 -100.03 -34.11 -48.51
C ILE A 140 -98.83 -33.32 -49.06
N ARG A 141 -99.05 -32.43 -50.04
CA ARG A 141 -98.00 -31.57 -50.58
C ARG A 141 -97.44 -30.63 -49.52
N GLN A 142 -98.30 -30.01 -48.73
CA GLN A 142 -97.89 -29.14 -47.63
C GLN A 142 -97.05 -29.90 -46.59
N ALA A 143 -97.48 -31.10 -46.19
CA ALA A 143 -96.73 -31.93 -45.24
C ALA A 143 -95.36 -32.37 -45.79
N ASP A 144 -95.27 -32.69 -47.09
CA ASP A 144 -94.01 -33.05 -47.76
C ASP A 144 -93.05 -31.84 -47.86
N ASP A 145 -93.57 -30.65 -48.17
CA ASP A 145 -92.79 -29.42 -48.22
C ASP A 145 -92.31 -28.99 -46.82
N GLU A 146 -93.15 -29.13 -45.80
CA GLU A 146 -92.77 -28.90 -44.39
C GLU A 146 -91.70 -29.88 -43.92
N LEU A 147 -91.84 -31.17 -44.26
CA LEU A 147 -90.84 -32.19 -43.93
C LEU A 147 -89.50 -31.92 -44.63
N LYS A 148 -89.52 -31.51 -45.91
CA LYS A 148 -88.31 -31.11 -46.65
C LYS A 148 -87.64 -29.89 -46.04
N ALA A 149 -88.41 -28.90 -45.61
CA ALA A 149 -87.89 -27.70 -44.97
C ALA A 149 -87.22 -28.02 -43.62
N GLU A 150 -87.83 -28.89 -42.81
CA GLU A 150 -87.23 -29.35 -41.55
C GLU A 150 -85.97 -30.19 -41.77
N LEU A 151 -85.95 -31.08 -42.78
CA LEU A 151 -84.75 -31.81 -43.18
C LEU A 151 -83.61 -30.88 -43.62
N GLN A 152 -83.90 -29.84 -44.41
CA GLN A 152 -82.91 -28.85 -44.81
C GLN A 152 -82.37 -28.05 -43.62
N LYS A 153 -83.22 -27.66 -42.66
CA LYS A 153 -82.77 -27.00 -41.44
C LYS A 153 -81.84 -27.90 -40.63
N ALA A 154 -82.21 -29.17 -40.45
CA ALA A 154 -81.38 -30.13 -39.72
C ALA A 154 -80.03 -30.34 -40.40
N GLU A 155 -79.99 -30.43 -41.73
CA GLU A 155 -78.74 -30.53 -42.50
C GLU A 155 -77.87 -29.27 -42.37
N GLN A 156 -78.48 -28.08 -42.41
CA GLN A 156 -77.76 -26.81 -42.19
C GLN A 156 -77.19 -26.71 -40.77
N GLN A 157 -77.97 -27.09 -39.75
CA GLN A 157 -77.50 -27.12 -38.36
C GLN A 157 -76.35 -28.11 -38.18
N LEU A 158 -76.46 -29.33 -38.71
CA LEU A 158 -75.41 -30.33 -38.62
C LEU A 158 -74.11 -29.86 -39.29
N ASN A 159 -74.22 -29.22 -40.46
CA ASN A 159 -73.07 -28.65 -41.16
C ASN A 159 -72.42 -27.52 -40.35
N GLN A 160 -73.21 -26.65 -39.73
CA GLN A 160 -72.71 -25.57 -38.88
C GLN A 160 -71.98 -26.12 -37.65
N GLU A 161 -72.53 -27.15 -37.00
CA GLU A 161 -71.89 -27.83 -35.86
C GLU A 161 -70.59 -28.51 -36.24
N LEU A 162 -70.54 -29.21 -37.38
CA LEU A 162 -69.31 -29.79 -37.92
C LEU A 162 -68.25 -28.73 -38.20
N GLN A 163 -68.65 -27.57 -38.72
CA GLN A 163 -67.74 -26.48 -39.01
C GLN A 163 -67.21 -25.85 -37.71
N ASN A 164 -68.07 -25.68 -36.71
CA ASN A 164 -67.68 -25.21 -35.37
C ASN A 164 -66.71 -26.18 -34.70
N PHE A 165 -66.97 -27.49 -34.78
CA PHE A 165 -66.07 -28.52 -34.26
C PHE A 165 -64.71 -28.49 -34.95
N ARG A 166 -64.66 -28.37 -36.29
CA ARG A 166 -63.40 -28.23 -37.04
C ARG A 166 -62.62 -27.00 -36.62
N ASN A 167 -63.28 -25.87 -36.42
CA ASN A 167 -62.64 -24.63 -35.97
C ASN A 167 -62.07 -24.77 -34.55
N GLN A 168 -62.81 -25.40 -33.64
CA GLN A 168 -62.35 -25.66 -32.28
C GLN A 168 -61.14 -26.62 -32.27
N TYR A 169 -61.20 -27.70 -33.05
CA TYR A 169 -60.07 -28.62 -33.20
C TYR A 169 -58.83 -27.92 -33.78
N GLY A 170 -59.00 -27.07 -34.80
CA GLY A 170 -57.91 -26.27 -35.37
C GLY A 170 -57.29 -25.30 -34.35
N ALA A 171 -58.11 -24.62 -33.56
CA ALA A 171 -57.64 -23.73 -32.51
C ALA A 171 -56.87 -24.49 -31.42
N LEU A 172 -57.39 -25.63 -30.96
CA LEU A 172 -56.75 -26.48 -29.96
C LEU A 172 -55.42 -27.06 -30.46
N SER A 173 -55.37 -27.51 -31.72
CA SER A 173 -54.14 -28.00 -32.34
C SER A 173 -53.08 -26.91 -32.44
N ASN A 174 -53.48 -25.69 -32.84
CA ASN A 174 -52.56 -24.55 -32.91
C ASN A 174 -52.05 -24.14 -31.53
N ASP A 175 -52.93 -24.12 -30.53
CA ASP A 175 -52.56 -23.81 -29.15
C ASP A 175 -51.56 -24.83 -28.61
N PHE A 176 -51.83 -26.13 -28.80
CA PHE A 176 -50.90 -27.20 -28.41
C PHE A 176 -49.53 -27.05 -29.10
N GLN A 177 -49.50 -26.76 -30.40
CA GLN A 177 -48.25 -26.51 -31.12
C GLN A 177 -47.50 -25.28 -30.60
N ASN A 178 -48.21 -24.22 -30.24
CA ASN A 178 -47.63 -22.99 -29.69
C ASN A 178 -47.08 -23.23 -28.29
N GLN A 179 -47.82 -23.92 -27.42
CA GLN A 179 -47.36 -24.32 -26.09
C GLN A 179 -46.12 -25.21 -26.18
N PHE A 180 -46.09 -26.16 -27.12
CA PHE A 180 -44.93 -27.02 -27.34
C PHE A 180 -43.70 -26.21 -27.81
N LYS A 181 -43.87 -25.28 -28.75
CA LYS A 181 -42.79 -24.37 -29.19
C LYS A 181 -42.30 -23.47 -28.06
N ALA A 182 -43.21 -22.90 -27.26
CA ALA A 182 -42.86 -22.08 -26.11
C ALA A 182 -42.05 -22.90 -25.08
N ALA A 183 -42.46 -24.14 -24.81
CA ALA A 183 -41.74 -25.04 -23.91
C ALA A 183 -40.36 -25.47 -24.46
N GLN A 184 -40.21 -25.63 -25.78
CA GLN A 184 -38.89 -25.85 -26.40
C GLN A 184 -38.00 -24.61 -26.27
N ASN A 185 -38.53 -23.42 -26.56
CA ASN A 185 -37.79 -22.17 -26.46
C ASN A 185 -37.35 -21.87 -25.02
N ALA A 186 -38.25 -22.10 -24.05
CA ALA A 186 -37.93 -21.95 -22.63
C ALA A 186 -36.81 -22.91 -22.19
N ARG A 187 -36.85 -24.18 -22.62
CA ARG A 187 -35.76 -25.13 -22.35
C ARG A 187 -34.44 -24.72 -23.00
N GLN A 188 -34.47 -24.20 -24.22
CA GLN A 188 -33.27 -23.72 -24.91
C GLN A 188 -32.69 -22.49 -24.21
N GLN A 189 -33.54 -21.58 -23.74
CA GLN A 189 -33.14 -20.40 -22.98
C GLN A 189 -32.54 -20.78 -21.63
N ASP A 190 -33.15 -21.74 -20.91
CA ASP A 190 -32.63 -22.24 -19.65
C ASP A 190 -31.26 -22.91 -19.82
N TYR A 191 -31.10 -23.74 -20.86
CA TYR A 191 -29.79 -24.31 -21.23
C TYR A 191 -28.75 -23.23 -21.51
N ASN A 192 -29.10 -22.18 -22.25
CA ASN A 192 -28.19 -21.08 -22.53
C ASN A 192 -27.82 -20.29 -21.26
N ASN A 193 -28.78 -20.07 -20.35
CA ASN A 193 -28.55 -19.41 -19.07
C ASN A 193 -27.61 -20.23 -18.18
N GLN A 194 -27.84 -21.54 -18.08
CA GLN A 194 -26.96 -22.47 -17.34
C GLN A 194 -25.55 -22.47 -17.94
N LYS A 195 -25.43 -22.59 -19.27
CA LYS A 195 -24.14 -22.52 -19.97
C LYS A 195 -23.40 -21.20 -19.70
N ASN A 196 -24.09 -20.07 -19.75
CA ASN A 196 -23.49 -18.76 -19.50
C ASN A 196 -23.04 -18.63 -18.04
N SER A 197 -23.84 -19.11 -17.09
CA SER A 197 -23.49 -19.12 -15.66
C SER A 197 -22.24 -19.97 -15.42
N ILE A 198 -22.18 -21.18 -15.97
CA ILE A 198 -21.00 -22.06 -15.88
C ILE A 198 -19.76 -21.40 -16.50
N ASN A 199 -19.88 -20.74 -17.65
CA ASN A 199 -18.77 -20.04 -18.29
C ASN A 199 -18.28 -18.85 -17.44
N GLN A 200 -19.20 -18.15 -16.80
CA GLN A 200 -18.89 -17.01 -15.94
C GLN A 200 -18.20 -17.48 -14.65
N ASP A 201 -18.69 -18.55 -14.02
CA ASP A 201 -18.05 -19.20 -12.88
C ASP A 201 -16.65 -19.73 -13.23
N TRP A 202 -16.51 -20.38 -14.39
CA TRP A 202 -15.19 -20.80 -14.89
C TRP A 202 -14.24 -19.61 -15.06
N THR A 203 -14.72 -18.50 -15.62
CA THR A 203 -13.92 -17.29 -15.86
C THR A 203 -13.50 -16.66 -14.53
N ASN A 204 -14.42 -16.57 -13.57
CA ASN A 204 -14.18 -16.04 -12.24
C ASN A 204 -13.15 -16.90 -11.49
N ASN A 205 -13.34 -18.22 -11.48
CA ASN A 205 -12.39 -19.16 -10.85
C ASN A 205 -11.01 -19.09 -11.50
N LYS A 206 -10.93 -19.04 -12.83
CA LYS A 206 -9.67 -18.85 -13.55
C LYS A 206 -8.98 -17.56 -13.13
N ASN A 207 -9.70 -16.43 -13.11
CA ASN A 207 -9.15 -15.14 -12.74
C ASN A 207 -8.68 -15.11 -11.28
N GLN A 208 -9.42 -15.75 -10.37
CA GLN A 208 -9.05 -15.85 -8.97
C GLN A 208 -7.77 -16.68 -8.78
N ILE A 209 -7.68 -17.86 -9.41
CA ILE A 209 -6.49 -18.70 -9.38
C ILE A 209 -5.29 -17.98 -9.99
N TRP A 210 -5.45 -17.29 -11.12
CA TRP A 210 -4.37 -16.51 -11.72
C TRP A 210 -3.96 -15.30 -10.89
N GLY A 211 -4.91 -14.60 -10.28
CA GLY A 211 -4.60 -13.51 -9.34
C GLY A 211 -3.78 -14.02 -8.15
N GLN A 212 -4.16 -15.17 -7.59
CA GLN A 212 -3.46 -15.80 -6.48
C GLN A 212 -2.06 -16.28 -6.91
N TRP A 213 -1.94 -16.96 -8.05
CA TRP A 213 -0.66 -17.39 -8.60
C TRP A 213 0.29 -16.22 -8.89
N ASN A 214 -0.20 -15.12 -9.46
CA ASN A 214 0.59 -13.92 -9.69
C ASN A 214 1.05 -13.27 -8.38
N GLY A 215 0.18 -13.24 -7.36
CA GLY A 215 0.53 -12.76 -6.03
C GLY A 215 1.60 -13.63 -5.35
N ASP A 216 1.45 -14.94 -5.40
CA ASP A 216 2.40 -15.91 -4.86
C ASP A 216 3.75 -15.82 -5.59
N LYS A 217 3.74 -15.73 -6.91
CA LYS A 217 4.95 -15.51 -7.71
C LYS A 217 5.67 -14.22 -7.31
N ALA A 218 4.95 -13.10 -7.20
CA ALA A 218 5.54 -11.83 -6.79
C ALA A 218 6.11 -11.88 -5.35
N ASN A 219 5.47 -12.63 -4.45
CA ASN A 219 5.98 -12.85 -3.10
C ASN A 219 7.26 -13.70 -3.09
N ILE A 220 7.30 -14.77 -3.87
CA ILE A 220 8.49 -15.62 -4.03
C ILE A 220 9.65 -14.82 -4.64
N ASP A 221 9.39 -14.06 -5.71
CA ASP A 221 10.39 -13.21 -6.35
C ASP A 221 10.97 -12.18 -5.37
N ARG A 222 10.11 -11.56 -4.55
CA ARG A 222 10.53 -10.62 -3.49
C ARG A 222 11.39 -11.31 -2.43
N GLN A 223 10.96 -12.47 -1.92
CA GLN A 223 11.74 -13.24 -0.95
C GLN A 223 13.10 -13.65 -1.51
N ALA A 224 13.17 -14.03 -2.79
CA ALA A 224 14.42 -14.35 -3.45
C ALA A 224 15.33 -13.12 -3.56
N GLN A 225 14.77 -11.96 -3.93
CA GLN A 225 15.51 -10.71 -4.04
C GLN A 225 16.03 -10.23 -2.69
N ASP A 226 15.21 -10.30 -1.64
CA ASP A 226 15.59 -9.95 -0.27
C ASP A 226 16.71 -10.87 0.22
N THR A 227 16.62 -12.16 -0.07
CA THR A 227 17.69 -13.13 0.26
C THR A 227 18.99 -12.81 -0.49
N ILE A 228 18.91 -12.49 -1.78
CA ILE A 228 20.08 -12.08 -2.58
C ILE A 228 20.71 -10.80 -2.02
N ASN A 229 19.90 -9.82 -1.65
CA ASN A 229 20.40 -8.56 -1.08
C ASN A 229 21.06 -8.80 0.29
N ALA A 230 20.45 -9.61 1.16
CA ALA A 230 21.07 -9.98 2.44
C ALA A 230 22.41 -10.70 2.26
N ILE A 231 22.53 -11.59 1.26
CA ILE A 231 23.80 -12.24 0.93
C ILE A 231 24.84 -11.21 0.46
N LYS A 232 24.44 -10.27 -0.40
CA LYS A 232 25.34 -9.19 -0.88
C LYS A 232 25.80 -8.29 0.26
N ASP A 233 24.91 -7.92 1.17
CA ASP A 233 25.22 -7.08 2.31
C ASP A 233 26.17 -7.78 3.28
N ASN A 234 25.93 -9.06 3.57
CA ASN A 234 26.84 -9.88 4.37
C ASN A 234 28.22 -10.00 3.71
N ALA A 235 28.28 -10.25 2.39
CA ALA A 235 29.54 -10.30 1.65
C ALA A 235 30.27 -8.95 1.67
N LYS A 236 29.53 -7.84 1.54
CA LYS A 236 30.08 -6.49 1.65
C LYS A 236 30.63 -6.21 3.04
N GLN A 237 29.93 -6.60 4.11
CA GLN A 237 30.44 -6.45 5.47
C GLN A 237 31.74 -7.22 5.69
N VAL A 238 31.85 -8.44 5.16
CA VAL A 238 33.09 -9.23 5.24
C VAL A 238 34.21 -8.53 4.47
N LEU A 239 33.96 -8.05 3.25
CA LEU A 239 34.94 -7.31 2.45
C LEU A 239 35.39 -6.01 3.13
N ASP A 240 34.45 -5.23 3.66
CA ASP A 240 34.76 -3.98 4.36
C ASP A 240 35.59 -4.26 5.63
N LYS A 241 35.28 -5.35 6.35
CA LYS A 241 36.06 -5.81 7.50
C LYS A 241 37.46 -6.26 7.09
N ASP A 242 37.60 -7.05 6.04
CA ASP A 242 38.90 -7.50 5.54
C ASP A 242 39.75 -6.31 5.06
N GLN A 243 39.13 -5.33 4.42
CA GLN A 243 39.79 -4.08 4.01
C GLN A 243 40.23 -3.25 5.22
N ALA A 244 39.40 -3.13 6.25
CA ALA A 244 39.76 -2.44 7.49
C ALA A 244 40.91 -3.15 8.22
N ASP A 245 40.87 -4.48 8.32
CA ASP A 245 41.92 -5.29 8.94
C ASP A 245 43.23 -5.21 8.12
N TRP A 246 43.15 -5.15 6.78
CA TRP A 246 44.30 -4.92 5.91
C TRP A 246 44.88 -3.52 6.09
N ASN A 247 44.04 -2.47 6.12
CA ASN A 247 44.48 -1.09 6.36
C ASN A 247 45.17 -0.96 7.74
N ALA A 248 44.64 -1.62 8.77
CA ALA A 248 45.23 -1.64 10.10
C ALA A 248 46.60 -2.33 10.12
N LYS A 249 46.74 -3.48 9.42
CA LYS A 249 48.03 -4.15 9.23
C LYS A 249 49.02 -3.26 8.48
N GLN A 250 48.58 -2.59 7.42
CA GLN A 250 49.41 -1.67 6.64
C GLN A 250 49.88 -0.49 7.51
N ALA A 251 49.00 0.10 8.32
CA ALA A 251 49.35 1.17 9.25
C ALA A 251 50.37 0.69 10.30
N SER A 252 50.18 -0.51 10.86
CA SER A 252 51.13 -1.12 11.81
C SER A 252 52.50 -1.40 11.17
N TRP A 253 52.52 -1.86 9.93
CA TRP A 253 53.76 -2.04 9.16
C TRP A 253 54.44 -0.71 8.85
N ASN A 254 53.68 0.32 8.47
CA ASN A 254 54.20 1.65 8.21
C ASN A 254 54.78 2.31 9.47
N ASP A 255 54.13 2.14 10.62
CA ASP A 255 54.65 2.60 11.91
C ASP A 255 55.95 1.87 12.28
N THR A 256 55.95 0.54 12.14
CA THR A 256 57.14 -0.29 12.37
C THR A 256 58.29 0.13 11.45
N PHE A 257 58.03 0.30 10.16
CA PHE A 257 59.01 0.76 9.18
C PHE A 257 59.51 2.17 9.52
N SER A 258 58.61 3.10 9.87
CA SER A 258 58.98 4.46 10.26
C SER A 258 59.84 4.50 11.53
N ARG A 259 59.56 3.64 12.50
CA ARG A 259 60.40 3.49 13.70
C ARG A 259 61.78 2.93 13.35
N ILE A 260 61.86 1.90 12.51
CA ILE A 260 63.14 1.37 12.01
C ILE A 260 63.92 2.47 11.28
N VAL A 261 63.27 3.22 10.39
CA VAL A 261 63.91 4.34 9.67
C VAL A 261 64.43 5.41 10.65
N LYS A 262 63.63 5.80 11.65
CA LYS A 262 64.07 6.75 12.69
C LYS A 262 65.25 6.22 13.51
N GLU A 263 65.22 4.95 13.92
CA GLU A 263 66.33 4.31 14.64
C GLU A 263 67.60 4.30 13.79
N TRP A 264 67.49 3.95 12.52
CA TRP A 264 68.61 4.02 11.57
C TRP A 264 69.10 5.45 11.39
N GLN A 265 68.20 6.44 11.27
CA GLN A 265 68.58 7.85 11.15
C GLN A 265 69.31 8.35 12.39
N VAL A 266 68.87 7.98 13.60
CA VAL A 266 69.57 8.28 14.86
C VAL A 266 70.95 7.64 14.88
N LYS A 267 71.07 6.35 14.49
CA LYS A 267 72.37 5.67 14.40
C LYS A 267 73.30 6.30 13.38
N THR A 268 72.78 6.67 12.21
CA THR A 268 73.53 7.38 11.17
C THR A 268 73.97 8.75 11.65
N ASN A 269 73.12 9.51 12.33
CA ASN A 269 73.48 10.81 12.89
C ASN A 269 74.55 10.68 13.98
N SER A 270 74.45 9.67 14.85
CA SER A 270 75.47 9.37 15.86
C SER A 270 76.80 8.93 15.25
N LEU A 271 76.76 8.13 14.18
CA LEU A 271 77.96 7.77 13.42
C LEU A 271 78.57 9.00 12.76
N ASN A 272 77.76 9.85 12.13
CA ASN A 272 78.21 11.09 11.49
C ASN A 272 78.82 12.06 12.50
N SER A 273 78.22 12.22 13.68
CA SER A 273 78.79 13.07 14.74
C SER A 273 80.12 12.50 15.23
N THR A 274 80.24 11.17 15.34
CA THR A 274 81.49 10.50 15.72
C THR A 274 82.56 10.71 14.64
N VAL A 275 82.22 10.55 13.36
CA VAL A 275 83.13 10.80 12.24
C VAL A 275 83.55 12.27 12.19
N GLN A 276 82.61 13.19 12.42
CA GLN A 276 82.89 14.62 12.45
C GLN A 276 83.82 14.98 13.63
N ASP A 277 83.57 14.45 14.82
CA ASP A 277 84.45 14.62 15.98
C ASP A 277 85.85 14.05 15.71
N LEU A 278 85.95 12.85 15.12
CA LEU A 278 87.23 12.27 14.69
C LEU A 278 87.91 13.14 13.63
N THR A 279 87.17 13.68 12.67
CA THR A 279 87.69 14.57 11.62
C THR A 279 88.18 15.88 12.22
N THR A 280 87.45 16.46 13.18
CA THR A 280 87.88 17.66 13.91
C THR A 280 89.12 17.37 14.75
N LYS A 281 89.18 16.24 15.45
CA LYS A 281 90.37 15.82 16.22
C LYS A 281 91.57 15.60 15.31
N PHE A 282 91.42 14.89 14.20
CA PHE A 282 92.48 14.74 13.21
C PHE A 282 92.88 16.08 12.59
N GLY A 283 91.93 16.96 12.29
CA GLY A 283 92.19 18.32 11.81
C GLY A 283 93.00 19.14 12.81
N ASN A 284 92.66 19.06 14.10
CA ASN A 284 93.42 19.71 15.17
C ASN A 284 94.83 19.13 15.27
N ILE A 285 94.99 17.80 15.24
CA ILE A 285 96.31 17.15 15.25
C ILE A 285 97.14 17.57 14.03
N ILE A 286 96.54 17.59 12.83
CA ILE A 286 97.21 18.05 11.60
C ILE A 286 97.61 19.51 11.72
N ASN A 287 96.75 20.38 12.26
CA ASN A 287 97.06 21.79 12.48
C ASN A 287 98.16 21.97 13.52
N GLU A 288 98.15 21.22 14.61
CA GLU A 288 99.22 21.21 15.62
C GLU A 288 100.54 20.70 15.03
N LEU A 289 100.51 19.64 14.21
CA LEU A 289 101.68 19.13 13.51
C LEU A 289 102.19 20.15 12.48
N THR A 290 101.30 20.84 11.78
CA THR A 290 101.62 21.89 10.82
C THR A 290 102.22 23.12 11.52
N ASP A 291 101.66 23.54 12.66
CA ASP A 291 102.20 24.63 13.50
C ASP A 291 103.56 24.24 14.09
N LEU A 292 103.71 22.99 14.52
CA LEU A 292 104.98 22.44 14.96
C LEU A 292 106.04 22.47 13.85
N MET A 293 105.71 21.95 12.66
CA MET A 293 106.63 21.85 11.51
C MET A 293 106.95 23.19 10.86
N ASN A 294 105.98 24.09 10.73
CA ASN A 294 106.13 25.32 9.93
C ASN A 294 106.41 26.56 10.78
N LYS A 295 106.08 26.57 12.08
CA LYS A 295 106.34 27.70 12.96
C LYS A 295 107.29 27.35 14.09
N LYS A 296 106.98 26.34 14.92
CA LYS A 296 107.75 26.11 16.16
C LYS A 296 109.15 25.53 15.92
N LEU A 297 109.30 24.50 15.09
CA LEU A 297 110.61 23.94 14.71
C LEU A 297 111.47 24.96 13.95
N PRO A 298 110.95 25.69 12.95
CA PRO A 298 111.70 26.75 12.27
C PRO A 298 112.05 27.93 13.17
N ASP A 299 111.16 28.36 14.07
CA ASP A 299 111.44 29.42 15.05
C ASP A 299 112.49 28.97 16.09
N MET A 300 112.49 27.69 16.48
CA MET A 300 113.57 27.10 17.28
C MET A 300 114.91 27.09 16.52
N ASN A 301 114.93 26.71 15.24
CA ASN A 301 116.14 26.75 14.42
C ASN A 301 116.62 28.19 14.22
N ALA A 302 115.72 29.13 13.90
CA ALA A 302 116.04 30.54 13.74
C ALA A 302 116.53 31.18 15.06
N LYS A 303 115.96 30.80 16.21
CA LYS A 303 116.44 31.22 17.53
C LYS A 303 117.79 30.57 17.87
N THR A 304 118.02 29.32 17.48
CA THR A 304 119.32 28.64 17.67
C THR A 304 120.41 29.29 16.81
N ASP A 305 120.11 29.60 15.55
CA ASP A 305 121.00 30.32 14.64
C ASP A 305 121.24 31.77 15.10
N ALA A 306 120.19 32.46 15.59
CA ALA A 306 120.30 33.80 16.15
C ALA A 306 121.09 33.82 17.46
N VAL A 307 120.93 32.81 18.32
CA VAL A 307 121.74 32.64 19.54
C VAL A 307 123.19 32.35 19.18
N GLN A 308 123.46 31.49 18.21
CA GLN A 308 124.83 31.20 17.76
C GLN A 308 125.48 32.47 17.17
N LYS A 309 124.75 33.22 16.35
CA LYS A 309 125.20 34.51 15.81
C LYS A 309 125.42 35.56 16.89
N LYS A 310 124.54 35.62 17.92
CA LYS A 310 124.70 36.49 19.09
C LYS A 310 125.87 36.06 19.98
N VAL A 311 126.16 34.77 20.10
CA VAL A 311 127.33 34.25 20.82
C VAL A 311 128.63 34.63 20.10
N ASP A 312 128.64 34.58 18.77
CA ASP A 312 129.78 35.01 17.96
C ASP A 312 129.96 36.55 18.00
N GLU A 313 128.87 37.32 17.92
CA GLU A 313 128.87 38.77 18.13
C GLU A 313 129.32 39.15 19.55
N LEU A 314 128.86 38.43 20.57
CA LEU A 314 129.21 38.67 21.97
C LEU A 314 130.67 38.33 22.24
N ARG A 315 131.23 37.24 21.67
CA ARG A 315 132.67 36.95 21.74
C ARG A 315 133.52 38.06 21.12
N ALA A 316 133.08 38.60 19.98
CA ALA A 316 133.76 39.73 19.35
C ALA A 316 133.65 41.02 20.16
N SER A 317 132.50 41.27 20.81
CA SER A 317 132.22 42.46 21.62
C SER A 317 132.94 42.44 22.98
N LEU A 318 132.98 41.28 23.65
CA LEU A 318 133.64 41.11 24.95
C LEU A 318 135.16 41.30 24.88
N GLY A 319 135.77 41.08 23.71
CA GLY A 319 137.19 41.36 23.48
C GLY A 319 137.54 42.85 23.38
N GLN A 320 136.56 43.75 23.33
CA GLN A 320 136.75 45.19 23.10
C GLN A 320 136.37 46.10 24.28
N ILE A 321 135.90 45.57 25.42
CA ILE A 321 135.31 46.38 26.51
C ILE A 321 136.23 46.48 27.74
N ASP A 322 136.40 47.71 28.24
CA ASP A 322 136.98 48.05 29.55
C ASP A 322 135.87 48.04 30.63
N TRP A 323 136.06 47.20 31.65
CA TRP A 323 135.02 46.81 32.62
C TRP A 323 134.94 47.69 33.87
N THR A 324 135.64 48.83 33.91
CA THR A 324 135.80 49.61 35.15
C THR A 324 134.72 50.68 35.40
N THR A 325 133.69 50.82 34.55
CA THR A 325 132.75 51.98 34.62
C THR A 325 131.24 51.67 34.62
N PHE A 326 130.77 50.44 34.92
CA PHE A 326 129.32 50.12 34.94
C PHE A 326 128.78 49.44 36.23
N ALA A 327 127.56 49.83 36.63
CA ALA A 327 126.81 49.38 37.82
C ALA A 327 126.08 48.02 37.64
N ARG A 328 125.80 47.30 38.75
CA ARG A 328 125.31 45.90 38.76
C ARG A 328 123.80 45.77 39.06
N ARG A 329 123.23 44.64 38.63
CA ARG A 329 121.80 44.29 38.63
C ARG A 329 121.20 43.93 40.01
N THR A 330 121.79 44.39 41.10
CA THR A 330 121.31 44.16 42.48
C THR A 330 120.36 45.25 43.00
N ASP A 331 120.00 46.24 42.16
CA ASP A 331 119.47 47.53 42.64
C ASP A 331 118.05 47.88 42.16
N ASN A 332 117.19 46.91 41.80
CA ASN A 332 115.82 47.18 41.31
C ASN A 332 114.74 46.69 42.28
N SER A 333 113.71 47.52 42.48
CA SER A 333 112.58 47.28 43.39
C SER A 333 111.28 47.82 42.78
N GLY A 334 110.15 47.15 43.03
CA GLY A 334 108.85 47.53 42.44
C GLY A 334 107.74 46.50 42.63
N GLY A 335 107.75 45.80 43.77
CA GLY A 335 106.84 44.67 44.02
C GLY A 335 105.46 45.09 44.50
N VAL A 336 104.49 44.18 44.37
CA VAL A 336 103.21 44.23 45.10
C VAL A 336 103.47 44.22 46.60
N ASN A 337 102.61 44.87 47.39
CA ASN A 337 102.75 44.85 48.84
C ASN A 337 102.55 43.42 49.36
N LEU A 338 103.60 42.88 49.98
CA LEU A 338 103.62 41.51 50.50
C LEU A 338 102.85 41.37 51.81
N LEU A 339 102.44 42.47 52.44
CA LEU A 339 101.63 42.48 53.65
C LEU A 339 100.17 42.79 53.30
N PRO A 340 99.21 41.86 53.56
CA PRO A 340 97.80 42.19 53.49
C PRO A 340 97.38 43.09 54.66
N ASN A 341 96.20 43.70 54.55
CA ASN A 341 95.59 44.56 55.57
C ASN A 341 96.32 45.87 55.92
N THR A 342 97.43 46.24 55.27
CA THR A 342 98.13 47.51 55.54
C THR A 342 97.33 48.76 55.16
N ALA A 343 96.30 48.62 54.31
CA ALA A 343 95.39 49.72 53.98
C ALA A 343 94.57 50.18 55.20
N THR A 344 94.20 49.23 56.06
CA THR A 344 93.31 49.44 57.21
C THR A 344 94.00 49.21 58.56
N PHE A 345 95.25 48.73 58.55
CA PHE A 345 96.01 48.26 59.72
C PHE A 345 95.28 47.18 60.55
N LYS A 346 94.34 46.44 59.93
CA LYS A 346 93.57 45.39 60.62
C LYS A 346 94.52 44.29 61.13
N GLY A 347 94.59 44.10 62.44
CA GLY A 347 95.46 43.12 63.11
C GLY A 347 96.72 43.71 63.76
N PHE A 348 97.12 44.93 63.37
CA PHE A 348 98.28 45.62 63.94
C PHE A 348 97.99 46.09 65.37
N ASN A 349 99.01 46.08 66.24
CA ASN A 349 98.89 46.49 67.65
C ASN A 349 100.27 46.88 68.25
N ASN A 350 100.34 47.21 69.55
CA ASN A 350 101.59 47.58 70.23
C ASN A 350 102.33 46.42 70.92
N ALA A 351 102.21 45.20 70.39
CA ALA A 351 102.85 43.98 70.93
C ALA A 351 102.54 43.65 72.40
N GLY A 352 101.49 44.24 73.00
CA GLY A 352 101.14 44.02 74.41
C GLY A 352 102.13 44.62 75.41
N ASN A 353 102.99 45.55 74.98
CA ASN A 353 104.01 46.16 75.83
C ASN A 353 103.38 47.06 76.91
N SER A 354 103.91 47.04 78.14
CA SER A 354 103.36 47.80 79.28
C SER A 354 104.42 48.63 79.99
N GLY A 355 104.25 49.96 79.98
CA GLY A 355 105.16 50.95 80.58
C GLY A 355 104.42 52.26 80.91
N PRO A 356 105.13 53.32 81.36
CA PRO A 356 104.51 54.59 81.71
C PRO A 356 103.88 55.27 80.48
N ASN A 357 102.57 55.58 80.55
CA ASN A 357 101.79 56.27 79.52
C ASN A 357 101.83 55.61 78.12
N THR A 358 101.72 54.28 78.04
CA THR A 358 101.86 53.51 76.78
C THR A 358 100.52 53.08 76.17
N GLY A 359 100.36 53.16 74.84
CA GLY A 359 99.19 52.64 74.12
C GLY A 359 99.25 52.83 72.60
N PHE A 360 98.19 52.43 71.89
CA PHE A 360 98.05 52.65 70.45
C PHE A 360 96.59 52.89 70.02
N SER A 361 96.41 53.52 68.87
CA SER A 361 95.14 53.71 68.16
C SER A 361 95.31 53.54 66.65
N ILE A 362 94.27 53.07 65.97
CA ILE A 362 94.21 53.06 64.50
C ILE A 362 93.17 54.09 64.09
N GLU A 363 93.63 55.16 63.46
CA GLU A 363 92.86 56.36 63.22
C GLU A 363 92.54 56.53 61.74
N SER A 364 91.45 57.25 61.43
CA SER A 364 91.20 57.66 60.06
C SER A 364 92.28 58.65 59.61
N SER A 365 92.62 58.66 58.33
CA SER A 365 93.65 59.59 57.80
C SER A 365 93.20 61.05 57.79
N GLY A 366 91.88 61.31 57.83
CA GLY A 366 91.28 62.64 57.68
C GLY A 366 91.88 63.76 58.53
N PRO A 367 92.12 63.58 59.84
CA PRO A 367 92.75 64.60 60.70
C PRO A 367 94.18 64.98 60.28
N TYR A 368 94.91 64.07 59.64
CA TYR A 368 96.34 64.21 59.31
C TYR A 368 96.59 64.74 57.91
N LEU A 369 95.60 64.73 57.01
CA LEU A 369 95.76 65.19 55.62
C LEU A 369 96.11 66.68 55.48
N LYS A 370 95.91 67.48 56.55
CA LYS A 370 96.25 68.91 56.59
C LYS A 370 97.65 69.20 57.12
N ASP A 371 98.35 68.18 57.64
CA ASP A 371 99.73 68.32 58.08
C ASP A 371 100.67 68.45 56.86
N PRO A 372 101.89 69.01 57.01
CA PRO A 372 102.91 68.95 55.97
C PRO A 372 103.11 67.50 55.50
N ASN A 373 103.00 67.30 54.18
CA ASN A 373 103.03 66.01 53.48
C ASN A 373 101.91 65.01 53.88
N GLY A 374 100.88 65.44 54.62
CA GLY A 374 99.78 64.59 55.04
C GLY A 374 98.95 64.04 53.88
N ASN A 375 98.92 64.73 52.74
CA ASN A 375 98.29 64.26 51.50
C ASN A 375 98.93 62.99 50.92
N GLU A 376 100.13 62.60 51.37
CA GLU A 376 100.77 61.35 50.96
C GLU A 376 100.17 60.12 51.66
N ILE A 377 99.36 60.30 52.71
CA ILE A 377 98.69 59.20 53.43
C ILE A 377 97.60 58.57 52.55
N LYS A 378 97.78 57.30 52.16
CA LYS A 378 96.86 56.49 51.33
C LYS A 378 96.11 55.42 52.13
N THR A 379 96.39 55.32 53.42
CA THR A 379 95.92 54.26 54.33
C THR A 379 95.35 54.88 55.61
N LYS A 380 94.85 54.06 56.54
CA LYS A 380 94.61 54.53 57.93
C LYS A 380 95.94 54.90 58.60
N VAL A 381 95.90 55.66 59.69
CA VAL A 381 97.12 56.04 60.45
C VAL A 381 97.22 55.18 61.70
N PHE A 382 98.36 54.50 61.89
CA PHE A 382 98.70 53.80 63.11
C PHE A 382 99.42 54.77 64.06
N HIS A 383 98.83 55.06 65.20
CA HIS A 383 99.38 55.96 66.21
C HIS A 383 99.79 55.13 67.43
N VAL A 384 101.04 55.25 67.85
CA VAL A 384 101.56 54.64 69.08
C VAL A 384 102.14 55.73 70.00
N PHE A 385 101.85 55.65 71.28
CA PHE A 385 102.27 56.64 72.27
C PHE A 385 102.89 55.96 73.50
N ALA A 386 103.95 56.56 74.03
CA ALA A 386 104.67 56.12 75.23
C ALA A 386 105.56 57.24 75.77
N GLN A 387 106.02 57.13 77.01
CA GLN A 387 107.03 58.05 77.53
C GLN A 387 108.42 57.83 76.91
N GLU A 388 108.81 56.57 76.68
CA GLU A 388 110.10 56.18 76.06
C GLU A 388 109.86 55.26 74.86
N LEU A 389 110.74 55.36 73.85
CA LEU A 389 110.60 54.64 72.57
C LEU A 389 110.55 53.13 72.72
N GLN A 390 111.22 52.57 73.73
CA GLN A 390 111.20 51.13 73.98
C GLN A 390 109.79 50.58 74.30
N TYR A 391 108.88 51.43 74.77
CA TYR A 391 107.53 51.02 75.12
C TYR A 391 106.47 51.34 74.04
N ALA A 392 106.89 51.78 72.85
CA ALA A 392 106.00 52.11 71.72
C ALA A 392 106.25 51.26 70.45
N PRO A 393 106.25 49.91 70.51
CA PRO A 393 106.43 49.11 69.30
C PRO A 393 105.19 49.12 68.40
N ILE A 394 105.39 49.00 67.09
CA ILE A 394 104.35 48.81 66.08
C ILE A 394 104.46 47.38 65.55
N TYR A 395 103.60 46.49 66.04
CA TYR A 395 103.55 45.09 65.66
C TYR A 395 102.61 44.86 64.47
N PHE A 396 103.03 44.04 63.49
CA PHE A 396 102.31 43.92 62.21
C PHE A 396 101.10 42.97 62.26
N GLY A 397 100.92 42.23 63.36
CA GLY A 397 99.76 41.35 63.53
C GLY A 397 99.78 40.08 62.67
N GLN A 398 100.85 39.83 61.94
CA GLN A 398 100.99 38.71 61.00
C GLN A 398 102.46 38.30 60.84
N ASN A 399 102.69 37.01 60.54
CA ASN A 399 104.01 36.46 60.19
C ASN A 399 104.09 36.28 58.66
N PHE A 400 105.31 36.26 58.12
CA PHE A 400 105.52 36.06 56.68
C PHE A 400 106.86 35.36 56.39
N THR A 401 106.98 34.73 55.22
CA THR A 401 108.21 34.06 54.77
C THR A 401 108.90 34.90 53.70
N LEU A 402 110.20 35.13 53.84
CA LEU A 402 111.03 35.83 52.86
C LEU A 402 112.09 34.88 52.27
N PRO A 403 112.07 34.63 50.94
CA PRO A 403 113.16 33.96 50.23
C PRO A 403 114.49 34.71 50.34
N PRO A 404 115.65 34.09 50.02
CA PRO A 404 116.93 34.79 50.00
C PRO A 404 116.88 35.99 49.05
N GLY A 405 117.22 37.18 49.54
CA GLY A 405 117.13 38.42 48.77
C GLY A 405 117.28 39.68 49.61
N THR A 406 117.32 40.82 48.92
CA THR A 406 117.25 42.15 49.55
C THR A 406 115.81 42.63 49.52
N TYR A 407 115.35 43.23 50.60
CA TYR A 407 113.98 43.70 50.80
C TYR A 407 113.99 45.12 51.34
N SER A 408 112.92 45.86 51.03
CA SER A 408 112.66 47.20 51.52
C SER A 408 111.32 47.21 52.24
N LEU A 409 111.36 47.56 53.51
CA LEU A 409 110.17 47.93 54.26
C LEU A 409 110.05 49.45 54.20
N SER A 410 108.94 49.96 53.68
CA SER A 410 108.70 51.39 53.55
C SER A 410 107.43 51.80 54.26
N PHE A 411 107.44 53.01 54.79
CA PHE A 411 106.32 53.60 55.50
C PHE A 411 106.45 55.12 55.51
N LEU A 412 105.33 55.80 55.64
CA LEU A 412 105.28 57.22 55.96
C LEU A 412 105.24 57.33 57.49
N ALA A 413 106.12 58.12 58.11
CA ALA A 413 106.08 58.31 59.56
C ALA A 413 106.40 59.75 59.96
N ARG A 414 105.99 60.08 61.19
CA ARG A 414 106.39 61.31 61.91
C ARG A 414 106.26 61.11 63.42
N HIS A 415 106.87 61.98 64.21
CA HIS A 415 106.59 62.12 65.64
C HIS A 415 105.90 63.45 65.97
N PHE A 416 105.42 63.60 67.21
CA PHE A 416 104.70 64.81 67.64
C PHE A 416 105.60 65.88 68.32
N GLY A 417 106.90 65.59 68.43
CA GLY A 417 107.91 66.49 69.00
C GLY A 417 108.33 67.70 68.14
N ARG A 418 109.45 68.34 68.52
CA ARG A 418 110.04 69.46 67.76
C ARG A 418 110.89 68.94 66.60
N ASP A 419 111.10 69.75 65.56
CA ASP A 419 111.82 69.31 64.35
C ASP A 419 113.30 68.98 64.62
N ASP A 420 113.94 69.57 65.63
CA ASP A 420 115.31 69.23 66.03
C ASP A 420 115.43 67.90 66.79
N GLU A 421 114.31 67.36 67.27
CA GLU A 421 114.24 66.00 67.80
C GLU A 421 114.13 65.03 66.61
N LYS A 422 114.96 63.99 66.60
CA LYS A 422 114.94 62.95 65.56
C LYS A 422 114.95 61.57 66.23
N VAL A 423 114.18 60.64 65.68
CA VAL A 423 114.15 59.25 66.16
C VAL A 423 114.27 58.27 65.01
N LYS A 424 114.77 57.08 65.30
CA LYS A 424 114.84 55.99 64.34
C LYS A 424 113.99 54.83 64.83
N LEU A 425 113.37 54.13 63.89
CA LEU A 425 112.70 52.87 64.16
C LEU A 425 113.54 51.73 63.63
N GLU A 426 113.71 50.71 64.44
CA GLU A 426 114.44 49.50 64.08
C GLU A 426 113.44 48.38 63.78
N PHE A 427 113.70 47.63 62.72
CA PHE A 427 112.84 46.53 62.32
C PHE A 427 113.30 45.22 62.95
N TYR A 428 112.51 44.71 63.89
CA TYR A 428 112.76 43.46 64.59
C TYR A 428 111.79 42.36 64.18
N THR A 429 112.31 41.15 64.19
CA THR A 429 111.56 39.90 64.16
C THR A 429 112.15 39.00 65.23
N ASP A 430 111.50 37.89 65.55
CA ASP A 430 112.03 36.96 66.55
C ASP A 430 113.27 36.21 66.05
N ASP A 431 113.51 36.14 64.72
CA ASP A 431 114.78 35.61 64.19
C ASP A 431 115.99 36.46 64.59
N CYS A 432 115.80 37.73 64.99
CA CYS A 432 116.86 38.56 65.54
C CYS A 432 117.54 37.92 66.77
N ALA A 433 116.86 37.04 67.52
CA ALA A 433 117.48 36.29 68.63
C ALA A 433 118.66 35.42 68.14
N ASN A 434 118.55 34.83 66.94
CA ASN A 434 119.64 34.07 66.31
C ASN A 434 120.77 34.97 65.78
N ARG A 435 120.59 36.29 65.80
CA ARG A 435 121.53 37.32 65.32
C ARG A 435 122.02 38.23 66.44
N GLY A 436 122.01 37.74 67.68
CA GLY A 436 122.45 38.49 68.86
C GLY A 436 121.56 39.68 69.20
N TRP A 437 120.26 39.60 68.86
CA TRP A 437 119.28 40.67 68.99
C TRP A 437 119.61 41.94 68.19
N SER A 438 120.28 41.79 67.05
CA SER A 438 120.45 42.89 66.09
C SER A 438 119.20 43.02 65.21
N PRO A 439 118.70 44.24 64.93
CA PRO A 439 117.54 44.43 64.05
C PRO A 439 117.86 44.00 62.62
N LEU A 440 116.82 43.67 61.85
CA LEU A 440 116.96 43.42 60.41
C LEU A 440 117.48 44.65 59.68
N GLY A 441 117.05 45.83 60.12
CA GLY A 441 117.57 47.12 59.67
C GLY A 441 117.02 48.26 60.51
N VAL A 442 117.54 49.46 60.27
CA VAL A 442 117.16 50.68 60.99
C VAL A 442 116.75 51.73 59.98
N SER A 443 115.73 52.53 60.31
CA SER A 443 115.30 53.64 59.47
C SER A 443 116.31 54.79 59.44
N ASP A 444 116.13 55.68 58.50
CA ASP A 444 116.64 57.05 58.57
C ASP A 444 115.95 57.84 59.70
N ASP A 445 116.44 59.07 59.95
CA ASP A 445 115.94 59.95 61.01
C ASP A 445 114.50 60.40 60.69
N ILE A 446 113.58 60.05 61.58
CA ILE A 446 112.17 60.45 61.54
C ILE A 446 112.02 61.78 62.26
N SER A 447 111.34 62.72 61.60
CA SER A 447 111.10 64.09 62.06
C SER A 447 109.65 64.29 62.52
N ASN A 448 109.27 65.55 62.77
CA ASN A 448 107.88 65.89 63.13
C ASN A 448 106.95 66.17 61.93
N ILE A 449 107.45 66.01 60.69
CA ILE A 449 106.66 66.09 59.45
C ILE A 449 106.53 64.71 58.81
N TRP A 450 105.48 64.48 58.01
CA TRP A 450 105.27 63.20 57.35
C TRP A 450 106.32 62.98 56.26
N GLU A 451 107.19 62.01 56.44
CA GLU A 451 108.23 61.68 55.46
C GLU A 451 108.24 60.19 55.17
N LYS A 452 108.63 59.84 53.93
CA LYS A 452 108.77 58.45 53.51
C LYS A 452 110.09 57.92 54.03
N HIS A 453 109.99 56.95 54.92
CA HIS A 453 111.12 56.25 55.50
C HIS A 453 111.22 54.84 54.91
N GLN A 454 112.45 54.33 54.88
CA GLN A 454 112.71 52.98 54.41
C GLN A 454 113.74 52.27 55.28
N ILE A 455 113.53 50.97 55.43
CA ILE A 455 114.46 50.05 56.06
C ILE A 455 114.82 48.99 55.03
N GLN A 456 116.08 49.02 54.62
CA GLN A 456 116.63 48.02 53.72
C GLN A 456 117.32 46.93 54.53
N PHE A 457 117.03 45.68 54.19
CA PHE A 457 117.68 44.53 54.80
C PHE A 457 117.83 43.39 53.79
N SER A 458 118.74 42.46 54.07
CA SER A 458 118.93 41.28 53.23
C SER A 458 118.85 40.02 54.06
N VAL A 459 118.23 39.00 53.49
CA VAL A 459 118.22 37.65 54.04
C VAL A 459 118.99 36.75 53.08
N THR A 460 119.98 36.01 53.60
CA THR A 460 120.91 35.21 52.78
C THR A 460 120.38 33.82 52.47
N LYS A 461 119.29 33.42 53.13
CA LYS A 461 118.53 32.19 52.91
C LYS A 461 117.04 32.48 53.12
N GLU A 462 116.17 31.55 52.76
CA GLU A 462 114.75 31.68 53.07
C GLU A 462 114.54 31.72 54.60
N THR A 463 113.79 32.71 55.07
CA THR A 463 113.58 33.02 56.48
C THR A 463 112.09 33.16 56.75
N TYR A 464 111.62 32.56 57.84
CA TYR A 464 110.26 32.76 58.32
C TYR A 464 110.29 33.80 59.43
N GLU A 465 109.81 34.99 59.12
CA GLU A 465 109.87 36.16 59.99
C GLU A 465 108.65 36.17 60.92
N GLN A 466 108.91 35.90 62.20
CA GLN A 466 107.90 35.81 63.25
C GLN A 466 107.91 37.05 64.13
N ASN A 467 106.72 37.43 64.62
CA ASN A 467 106.49 38.63 65.44
C ASN A 467 107.16 39.94 64.91
N PRO A 468 107.01 40.27 63.61
CA PRO A 468 107.61 41.46 63.00
C PRO A 468 107.07 42.77 63.59
N ARG A 469 107.99 43.63 64.05
CA ARG A 469 107.68 44.89 64.73
C ARG A 469 108.70 45.99 64.44
N LEU A 470 108.23 47.23 64.32
CA LEU A 470 109.06 48.43 64.32
C LEU A 470 109.13 49.01 65.73
N TYR A 471 110.33 49.15 66.31
CA TYR A 471 110.52 49.76 67.62
C TYR A 471 111.98 50.19 67.84
N ALA A 472 112.27 51.00 68.86
CA ALA A 472 113.64 51.34 69.24
C ALA A 472 113.92 50.91 70.70
N PRO A 473 114.81 49.95 70.95
CA PRO A 473 115.10 49.35 72.27
C PRO A 473 115.93 50.27 73.17
N ASN A 474 115.55 51.54 73.31
CA ASN A 474 116.29 52.51 74.12
C ASN A 474 115.35 53.35 75.00
N ASN A 475 115.92 53.85 76.10
CA ASN A 475 115.19 54.66 77.08
C ASN A 475 115.06 56.13 76.63
N HIS A 476 115.25 56.44 75.34
CA HIS A 476 115.06 57.81 74.88
C HIS A 476 113.58 58.17 74.93
N PRO A 477 113.23 59.40 75.36
CA PRO A 477 111.86 59.83 75.37
C PRO A 477 111.28 59.84 73.96
N VAL A 478 110.01 59.45 73.81
CA VAL A 478 109.32 59.62 72.54
C VAL A 478 109.11 61.12 72.31
N PRO A 479 109.63 61.72 71.22
CA PRO A 479 109.43 63.14 70.94
C PRO A 479 107.94 63.49 70.87
N GLY A 480 107.51 64.40 71.74
CA GLY A 480 106.10 64.76 71.88
C GLY A 480 105.17 63.63 72.36
N GLY A 481 105.72 62.51 72.83
CA GLY A 481 104.98 61.36 73.39
C GLY A 481 104.35 60.41 72.37
N SER A 482 104.43 60.71 71.06
CA SER A 482 103.68 59.99 70.02
C SER A 482 104.48 59.81 68.72
N VAL A 483 104.35 58.62 68.13
CA VAL A 483 104.82 58.28 66.77
C VAL A 483 103.64 57.82 65.93
N PHE A 484 103.56 58.31 64.70
CA PHE A 484 102.51 57.99 63.74
C PHE A 484 103.10 57.32 62.50
N LEU A 485 102.40 56.33 61.97
CA LEU A 485 102.81 55.55 60.81
C LEU A 485 101.64 55.34 59.85
N ALA A 486 101.89 55.49 58.55
CA ALA A 486 100.95 55.17 57.48
C ALA A 486 101.69 54.50 56.31
N ASN A 487 100.94 53.98 55.35
CA ASN A 487 101.43 53.49 54.06
C ASN A 487 102.49 52.39 54.20
N LEU A 488 102.36 51.53 55.21
CA LEU A 488 103.30 50.44 55.41
C LEU A 488 103.27 49.48 54.22
N LYS A 489 104.43 49.21 53.64
CA LYS A 489 104.61 48.28 52.54
C LYS A 489 105.92 47.51 52.69
N LEU A 490 105.84 46.19 52.58
CA LEU A 490 107.01 45.32 52.43
C LEU A 490 107.11 44.87 50.98
N GLU A 491 108.28 45.01 50.39
CA GLU A 491 108.54 44.59 49.02
C GLU A 491 109.97 44.06 48.83
N ALA A 492 110.16 43.24 47.79
CA ALA A 492 111.48 42.78 47.38
C ALA A 492 112.23 43.86 46.59
N GLY A 493 113.51 44.03 46.90
CA GLY A 493 114.42 45.02 46.32
C GLY A 493 115.03 46.00 47.35
N SER A 494 116.02 46.78 46.94
CA SER A 494 116.77 47.75 47.75
C SER A 494 116.23 49.20 47.76
N ILE A 495 115.11 49.47 47.07
CA ILE A 495 114.52 50.78 46.83
C ILE A 495 113.03 50.74 47.16
N ALA A 496 112.54 51.57 48.07
CA ALA A 496 111.11 51.64 48.35
C ALA A 496 110.29 52.28 47.22
N THR A 497 109.24 51.60 46.74
CA THR A 497 108.26 52.16 45.79
C THR A 497 106.98 52.64 46.49
N ASP A 498 106.04 53.22 45.76
CA ASP A 498 104.80 53.76 46.33
C ASP A 498 103.90 52.66 46.91
N TRP A 499 103.13 53.04 47.94
CA TRP A 499 102.18 52.13 48.57
C TRP A 499 101.10 51.64 47.60
N CYS A 500 100.80 50.33 47.63
CA CYS A 500 99.70 49.68 46.93
C CYS A 500 99.03 48.61 47.81
N GLN A 501 97.80 48.23 47.45
CA GLN A 501 97.03 47.18 48.15
C GLN A 501 97.53 45.78 47.74
N SER A 502 97.38 44.80 48.63
CA SER A 502 97.68 43.40 48.33
C SER A 502 96.68 42.83 47.31
N TYR A 503 97.09 41.85 46.51
CA TYR A 503 96.23 41.22 45.50
C TYR A 503 95.09 40.37 46.09
N LEU A 504 95.10 40.14 47.40
CA LEU A 504 94.15 39.27 48.09
C LEU A 504 92.76 39.92 48.36
N ASP A 505 92.41 41.07 47.72
CA ASP A 505 91.30 41.95 48.15
C ASP A 505 90.15 42.38 47.10
N PHE A 506 89.69 41.67 46.00
CA PHE A 506 88.64 42.14 44.96
C PHE A 506 87.51 41.13 44.39
N ASP A 507 86.24 41.54 43.93
CA ASP A 507 85.03 40.72 43.34
C ASP A 507 83.98 41.36 42.24
N ARG A 508 82.96 40.67 41.53
CA ARG A 508 82.14 40.95 40.19
C ARG A 508 80.50 40.93 40.09
N LEU A 509 79.79 41.27 38.93
CA LEU A 509 78.30 41.62 38.59
C LEU A 509 77.38 40.70 37.62
N ASP A 510 76.03 40.49 37.84
CA ASP A 510 74.94 40.04 36.88
C ASP A 510 73.47 40.50 37.24
N GLY A 511 72.51 40.59 36.29
CA GLY A 511 71.15 41.21 36.43
C GLY A 511 69.96 40.27 36.71
N ARG A 512 70.21 39.12 37.33
CA ARG A 512 69.18 38.16 37.75
C ARG A 512 68.63 38.57 39.11
N HIS A 513 67.32 38.79 39.22
CA HIS A 513 66.71 38.93 40.54
C HIS A 513 66.58 37.55 41.18
N ASN A 514 66.87 37.48 42.48
CA ASN A 514 66.62 36.29 43.26
C ASN A 514 65.11 35.94 43.23
N PRO A 515 64.75 34.66 43.38
CA PRO A 515 63.36 34.26 43.55
C PRO A 515 62.65 35.12 44.60
N VAL A 516 61.42 35.54 44.32
CA VAL A 516 60.61 36.35 45.22
C VAL A 516 59.47 35.50 45.75
N ASP A 517 59.48 35.29 47.06
CA ASP A 517 58.51 34.45 47.77
C ASP A 517 57.35 35.31 48.30
N ALA A 518 56.12 34.85 48.09
CA ALA A 518 54.89 35.47 48.56
C ALA A 518 54.77 37.00 48.33
N PRO A 519 55.06 37.54 47.13
CA PRO A 519 55.05 38.98 46.93
C PRO A 519 53.64 39.56 46.88
N ASP A 520 53.53 40.83 47.23
CA ASP A 520 52.47 41.67 46.68
C ASP A 520 52.84 42.03 45.24
N PHE A 521 52.06 41.54 44.28
CA PHE A 521 52.32 41.78 42.86
C PHE A 521 52.21 43.27 42.49
N ASN A 522 51.52 44.09 43.28
CA ASN A 522 51.47 45.54 43.04
C ASN A 522 52.81 46.24 43.32
N ASN A 523 53.70 45.63 44.13
CA ASN A 523 55.01 46.17 44.48
C ASN A 523 56.11 45.76 43.48
N LEU A 524 55.83 44.81 42.59
CA LEU A 524 56.75 44.37 41.55
C LEU A 524 56.60 45.27 40.31
N THR A 525 57.21 46.45 40.37
CA THR A 525 57.11 47.51 39.36
C THR A 525 58.37 47.71 38.53
N SER A 526 59.52 47.17 38.96
CA SER A 526 60.77 47.29 38.20
C SER A 526 60.78 46.33 37.01
N THR A 527 61.22 46.82 35.85
CA THR A 527 61.39 45.99 34.65
C THR A 527 62.29 44.80 34.96
N GLY A 528 61.80 43.59 34.69
CA GLY A 528 62.52 42.37 35.00
C GLY A 528 61.65 41.11 34.94
N ILE A 529 62.32 39.98 35.11
CA ILE A 529 61.68 38.66 35.22
C ILE A 529 61.79 38.23 36.67
N TYR A 530 60.66 37.95 37.28
CA TYR A 530 60.57 37.48 38.66
C TYR A 530 60.09 36.04 38.65
N MET A 531 60.87 35.15 39.28
CA MET A 531 60.36 33.84 39.66
C MET A 531 59.54 34.03 40.93
N ILE A 532 58.24 33.73 40.87
CA ILE A 532 57.33 33.90 42.00
C ILE A 532 57.05 32.54 42.63
N THR A 533 57.36 32.42 43.92
CA THR A 533 57.00 31.26 44.73
C THR A 533 55.91 31.66 45.73
N GLN A 534 55.00 30.73 46.03
CA GLN A 534 53.90 30.90 47.02
C GLN A 534 53.05 32.20 46.85
N PRO A 535 52.55 32.53 45.66
CA PRO A 535 51.78 33.77 45.46
C PRO A 535 50.52 33.84 46.33
N ASP A 536 49.96 32.70 46.74
CA ASP A 536 48.82 32.55 47.63
C ASP A 536 49.05 33.01 49.07
N HIS A 537 50.31 33.18 49.46
CA HIS A 537 50.70 33.80 50.72
C HIS A 537 50.97 35.32 50.58
N GLY A 538 50.95 35.82 49.34
CA GLY A 538 51.14 37.23 48.99
C GLY A 538 49.83 37.98 48.79
N GLN A 539 49.88 39.05 47.98
CA GLN A 539 48.71 39.88 47.68
C GLN A 539 48.64 40.23 46.19
N ASN A 540 47.43 40.58 45.74
CA ASN A 540 47.15 41.06 44.38
C ASN A 540 47.58 40.11 43.24
N TYR A 541 47.60 38.80 43.51
CA TYR A 541 47.89 37.75 42.53
C TYR A 541 46.62 37.30 41.79
N PRO A 542 46.73 36.80 40.54
CA PRO A 542 45.57 36.33 39.77
C PRO A 542 45.11 34.92 40.16
N ILE A 543 46.04 34.06 40.61
CA ILE A 543 45.78 32.65 40.96
C ILE A 543 46.84 32.10 41.92
N ALA A 544 46.43 31.18 42.79
CA ALA A 544 47.26 30.49 43.77
C ALA A 544 48.07 29.35 43.14
N ASN A 545 49.03 29.69 42.27
CA ASN A 545 49.94 28.72 41.66
C ASN A 545 51.26 29.39 41.29
N TRP A 546 52.39 28.69 41.42
CA TRP A 546 53.71 29.22 41.07
C TRP A 546 53.78 29.65 39.61
N GLY A 547 54.76 30.50 39.31
CA GLY A 547 54.93 30.94 37.94
C GLY A 547 55.88 32.11 37.78
N VAL A 548 55.99 32.54 36.53
CA VAL A 548 56.85 33.63 36.11
C VAL A 548 56.02 34.90 35.96
N LEU A 549 56.40 35.95 36.69
CA LEU A 549 55.88 37.29 36.48
C LEU A 549 56.85 38.07 35.60
N LYS A 550 56.35 38.50 34.45
CA LYS A 550 57.02 39.48 33.60
C LYS A 550 56.44 40.86 33.92
N VAL A 551 57.31 41.80 34.29
CA VAL A 551 56.95 43.20 34.54
C VAL A 551 57.60 44.06 33.47
N GLU A 552 56.77 44.80 32.74
CA GLU A 552 57.21 45.75 31.73
C GLU A 552 56.84 47.15 32.18
N ASN A 553 57.82 47.86 32.75
CA ASN A 553 57.68 49.25 33.13
C ASN A 553 58.29 50.14 32.03
N GLY A 554 57.45 50.50 31.07
CA GLY A 554 57.80 51.45 30.01
C GLY A 554 57.75 52.90 30.46
N HIS A 555 57.02 53.18 31.55
CA HIS A 555 56.88 54.48 32.22
C HIS A 555 56.16 54.24 33.55
N ASP A 556 56.50 54.93 34.65
CA ASP A 556 55.92 54.65 35.98
C ASP A 556 54.38 54.83 36.06
N SER A 557 53.80 55.56 35.10
CA SER A 557 52.34 55.71 34.94
C SER A 557 51.67 54.61 34.11
N ARG A 558 52.43 53.71 33.49
CA ARG A 558 51.98 52.65 32.56
C ARG A 558 52.85 51.40 32.73
N ILE A 559 52.42 50.51 33.62
CA ILE A 559 53.10 49.23 33.91
C ILE A 559 52.23 48.09 33.42
N GLU A 560 52.83 47.14 32.69
CA GLU A 560 52.16 45.92 32.28
C GLU A 560 52.71 44.72 33.05
N GLN A 561 51.79 43.84 33.46
CA GLN A 561 52.13 42.59 34.13
C GLN A 561 51.48 41.43 33.42
N THR A 562 52.30 40.45 33.07
CA THR A 562 51.88 39.17 32.51
C THR A 562 52.38 38.06 33.41
N TYR A 563 51.45 37.23 33.88
CA TYR A 563 51.73 36.11 34.76
C TYR A 563 51.50 34.79 34.04
N TYR A 564 52.59 34.03 33.89
CA TYR A 564 52.60 32.68 33.34
C TYR A 564 52.60 31.69 34.49
N THR A 565 51.52 30.92 34.62
CA THR A 565 51.39 29.93 35.70
C THR A 565 52.05 28.61 35.33
N ASP A 566 52.50 27.85 36.32
CA ASP A 566 53.04 26.50 36.16
C ASP A 566 51.93 25.43 36.09
N ARG A 567 50.66 25.83 35.95
CA ARG A 567 49.53 24.89 35.80
C ARG A 567 49.62 24.15 34.47
N SER A 568 49.15 22.91 34.46
CA SER A 568 49.06 22.08 33.25
C SER A 568 48.15 22.64 32.15
N ASP A 569 47.22 23.53 32.50
CA ASP A 569 46.33 24.22 31.56
C ASP A 569 46.97 25.45 30.89
N GLY A 570 48.20 25.80 31.27
CA GLY A 570 48.93 26.93 30.70
C GLY A 570 48.25 28.29 30.93
N ALA A 571 47.40 28.40 31.96
CA ALA A 571 46.62 29.61 32.19
C ALA A 571 47.53 30.85 32.32
N THR A 572 47.26 31.84 31.48
CA THR A 572 47.99 33.12 31.44
C THR A 572 47.07 34.24 31.87
N TYR A 573 47.57 35.13 32.73
CA TYR A 573 46.83 36.26 33.24
C TYR A 573 47.57 37.56 32.90
N GLN A 574 46.81 38.59 32.55
CA GLN A 574 47.35 39.90 32.24
C GLN A 574 46.59 41.00 32.97
N ARG A 575 47.31 42.07 33.33
CA ARG A 575 46.74 43.31 33.84
C ARG A 575 47.66 44.50 33.55
N GLN A 576 47.12 45.70 33.68
CA GLN A 576 47.85 46.94 33.53
C GLN A 576 47.64 47.85 34.74
N CYS A 577 48.67 48.59 35.11
CA CYS A 577 48.60 49.75 35.99
C CYS A 577 48.57 51.02 35.14
N ILE A 578 47.55 51.85 35.35
CA ILE A 578 47.32 53.11 34.63
C ILE A 578 47.22 54.19 35.69
N ASP A 579 48.18 55.13 35.68
CA ASP A 579 48.22 56.30 36.58
C ASP A 579 48.11 55.88 38.06
N GLY A 580 48.89 54.87 38.44
CA GLY A 580 48.92 54.30 39.79
C GLY A 580 47.75 53.37 40.14
N THR A 581 46.78 53.17 39.24
CA THR A 581 45.61 52.31 39.45
C THR A 581 45.76 50.97 38.73
N TRP A 582 45.77 49.87 39.47
CA TRP A 582 45.78 48.52 38.90
C TRP A 582 44.40 48.12 38.36
N ARG A 583 44.38 47.66 37.11
CA ARG A 583 43.21 46.99 36.51
C ARG A 583 43.08 45.56 37.06
N PRO A 584 41.86 45.00 37.10
CA PRO A 584 41.67 43.62 37.49
C PRO A 584 42.41 42.68 36.53
N TRP A 585 42.90 41.58 37.07
CA TRP A 585 43.47 40.50 36.28
C TRP A 585 42.44 39.93 35.32
N LYS A 586 42.85 39.69 34.07
CA LYS A 586 42.06 38.98 33.08
C LYS A 586 42.78 37.71 32.66
N LYS A 587 42.08 36.58 32.71
CA LYS A 587 42.53 35.33 32.09
C LYS A 587 42.51 35.49 30.58
N VAL A 588 43.58 35.08 29.89
CA VAL A 588 43.61 34.94 28.44
C VAL A 588 42.92 33.61 28.07
N ALA A 589 41.89 33.65 27.23
CA ALA A 589 41.11 32.46 26.86
C ALA A 589 41.92 31.53 25.94
N SER A 590 41.87 30.22 26.19
CA SER A 590 42.43 29.20 25.29
C SER A 590 41.42 28.78 24.21
N ILE A 591 41.88 28.05 23.19
CA ILE A 591 40.99 27.40 22.21
C ILE A 591 40.01 26.43 22.88
N ASP A 592 40.43 25.78 23.97
CA ASP A 592 39.59 24.87 24.76
C ASP A 592 38.50 25.62 25.55
N ASP A 593 38.81 26.81 26.08
CA ASP A 593 37.82 27.69 26.73
C ASP A 593 36.74 28.16 25.72
N VAL A 594 37.07 28.25 24.43
CA VAL A 594 36.14 28.61 23.35
C VAL A 594 35.31 27.41 22.90
N ASN A 595 35.94 26.24 22.74
CA ASN A 595 35.28 25.00 22.30
C ASN A 595 34.22 24.47 23.27
N THR A 596 34.27 24.86 24.55
CA THR A 596 33.22 24.52 25.53
C THR A 596 31.92 25.30 25.36
N ARG A 597 31.89 26.37 24.53
CA ARG A 597 30.67 27.17 24.30
C ARG A 597 29.82 26.69 23.11
N LEU A 598 30.37 25.87 22.22
CA LEU A 598 29.65 25.10 21.19
C LEU A 598 30.40 23.77 20.97
N PRO A 599 30.12 22.73 21.78
CA PRO A 599 30.87 21.48 21.68
C PRO A 599 30.60 20.77 20.34
N LEU A 600 31.64 20.20 19.75
CA LEU A 600 31.56 19.32 18.57
C LEU A 600 30.73 18.03 18.83
N ALA A 601 30.50 17.71 20.10
CA ALA A 601 29.57 16.69 20.54
C ALA A 601 28.40 17.38 21.25
N GLY A 602 27.17 17.23 20.73
CA GLY A 602 25.97 17.91 21.20
C GLY A 602 25.87 17.98 22.73
N GLY A 603 26.02 19.20 23.27
CA GLY A 603 25.86 19.47 24.69
C GLY A 603 24.38 19.44 25.10
N SER A 604 24.11 19.16 26.37
CA SER A 604 22.77 19.28 26.93
C SER A 604 22.41 20.77 27.12
N MET A 605 21.29 21.19 26.54
CA MET A 605 20.70 22.50 26.86
C MET A 605 20.10 22.44 28.28
N ALA A 606 20.28 23.51 29.07
CA ALA A 606 19.64 23.61 30.37
C ALA A 606 18.11 23.66 30.22
N LYS A 607 17.37 23.23 31.24
CA LYS A 607 15.90 23.30 31.24
C LYS A 607 15.45 24.75 30.99
N GLY A 608 14.66 24.96 29.94
CA GLY A 608 14.14 26.28 29.56
C GLY A 608 15.06 27.10 28.66
N SER A 609 16.17 26.54 28.15
CA SER A 609 16.98 27.19 27.12
C SER A 609 16.29 27.15 25.75
N TRP A 610 16.41 28.23 24.97
CA TRP A 610 15.87 28.37 23.61
C TRP A 610 17.02 28.57 22.61
N ILE A 611 16.90 27.98 21.42
CA ILE A 611 17.69 28.38 20.25
C ILE A 611 16.84 29.41 19.51
N ASN A 612 17.25 30.69 19.53
CA ASN A 612 16.50 31.78 18.91
C ASN A 612 17.17 32.21 17.60
N PHE A 613 16.45 32.14 16.48
CA PHE A 613 16.86 32.70 15.19
C PHE A 613 16.09 34.02 14.99
N ASP A 614 16.68 35.13 15.43
CA ASP A 614 16.01 36.44 15.42
C ASP A 614 16.16 37.11 14.04
N ALA A 615 15.07 37.18 13.29
CA ALA A 615 14.99 37.88 12.01
C ALA A 615 13.92 38.96 12.09
N GLN A 616 14.17 40.00 12.89
CA GLN A 616 13.31 41.18 12.93
C GLN A 616 13.30 41.86 11.56
N SER A 617 12.23 41.66 10.79
CA SER A 617 12.02 42.33 9.51
C SER A 617 10.63 42.93 9.41
N ALA A 618 10.47 43.85 8.45
CA ALA A 618 9.19 44.51 8.22
C ALA A 618 8.15 43.54 7.65
N TYR A 619 6.86 43.79 7.89
CA TYR A 619 5.71 42.95 7.46
C TYR A 619 5.72 42.48 5.99
N ASN A 620 6.45 43.16 5.09
CA ASN A 620 6.55 42.84 3.65
C ASN A 620 7.95 42.44 3.19
N ALA A 621 8.86 42.09 4.11
CA ALA A 621 10.26 41.86 3.76
C ALA A 621 10.48 40.58 2.94
N HIS A 622 9.64 39.55 3.13
CA HIS A 622 9.67 38.27 2.42
C HIS A 622 11.09 37.68 2.33
N ASP A 623 11.80 37.65 3.46
CA ASP A 623 13.23 37.33 3.52
C ASP A 623 13.56 35.87 3.17
N GLY A 624 12.54 35.03 2.99
CA GLY A 624 12.68 33.60 2.75
C GLY A 624 13.20 32.89 4.00
N VAL A 625 14.32 32.17 3.88
CA VAL A 625 14.90 31.37 4.96
C VAL A 625 15.55 32.26 6.02
N ILE A 626 14.91 32.38 7.20
CA ILE A 626 15.37 33.28 8.27
C ILE A 626 16.36 32.64 9.26
N GLY A 627 16.54 31.32 9.21
CA GLY A 627 17.43 30.58 10.09
C GLY A 627 16.91 29.19 10.43
N GLY A 628 17.80 28.28 10.81
CA GLY A 628 17.43 26.90 11.05
C GLY A 628 18.60 25.96 11.34
N VAL A 629 18.31 24.66 11.32
CA VAL A 629 19.28 23.57 11.49
C VAL A 629 19.36 22.76 10.20
N MET A 630 20.58 22.43 9.77
CA MET A 630 20.86 21.62 8.58
C MET A 630 21.72 20.43 8.94
N TRP A 631 21.35 19.26 8.44
CA TRP A 631 22.17 18.06 8.48
C TRP A 631 22.55 17.67 7.07
N ASN A 632 23.85 17.44 6.84
CA ASN A 632 24.40 17.00 5.57
C ASN A 632 24.86 15.55 5.71
N GLY A 633 24.29 14.67 4.91
CA GLY A 633 24.83 13.35 4.61
C GLY A 633 25.89 13.41 3.50
N ALA A 634 26.40 12.25 3.09
CA ALA A 634 27.40 12.16 2.03
C ALA A 634 26.85 12.56 0.65
N SER A 635 25.57 12.31 0.40
CA SER A 635 24.88 12.59 -0.87
C SER A 635 23.63 13.45 -0.71
N ASP A 636 23.20 13.76 0.52
CA ASP A 636 21.86 14.28 0.76
C ASP A 636 21.82 15.25 1.95
N SER A 637 20.72 15.99 2.14
CA SER A 637 20.55 16.93 3.24
C SER A 637 19.11 17.09 3.72
N ILE A 638 18.94 17.35 5.01
CA ILE A 638 17.67 17.81 5.59
C ILE A 638 17.88 19.17 6.26
N LYS A 639 16.96 20.11 5.99
CA LYS A 639 16.93 21.43 6.60
C LYS A 639 15.61 21.65 7.33
N ILE A 640 15.67 22.20 8.53
CA ILE A 640 14.51 22.66 9.30
C ILE A 640 14.70 24.14 9.57
N PHE A 641 13.84 25.01 9.04
CA PHE A 641 14.02 26.46 9.11
C PHE A 641 12.71 27.23 9.17
N GLY A 642 12.78 28.47 9.66
CA GLY A 642 11.70 29.44 9.47
C GLY A 642 11.73 29.97 8.04
N ASP A 643 10.60 29.96 7.37
CA ASP A 643 10.40 30.54 6.03
C ASP A 643 9.40 31.69 6.09
N ASN A 644 9.84 32.86 5.65
CA ASN A 644 9.06 34.10 5.57
C ASN A 644 8.88 34.47 4.10
N ASN A 645 7.88 33.89 3.46
CA ASN A 645 7.69 33.96 2.00
C ASN A 645 6.46 34.78 1.55
N ALA A 646 5.66 35.27 2.50
CA ALA A 646 4.49 36.14 2.32
C ALA A 646 4.42 37.16 3.48
N SER A 647 3.36 37.96 3.56
CA SER A 647 3.24 38.94 4.64
C SER A 647 2.69 38.26 5.90
N ASP A 648 3.38 38.41 7.03
CA ASP A 648 2.98 37.83 8.34
C ASP A 648 2.82 36.29 8.32
N ASN A 649 3.59 35.60 7.48
CA ASN A 649 3.74 34.15 7.59
C ASN A 649 5.15 33.81 8.04
N LEU A 650 5.24 33.18 9.19
CA LEU A 650 6.43 32.42 9.55
C LEU A 650 6.05 30.94 9.50
N ASP A 651 6.42 30.29 8.41
CA ASP A 651 6.23 28.86 8.24
C ASP A 651 7.43 28.11 8.83
N LEU A 652 7.17 27.03 9.57
CA LEU A 652 8.23 26.06 9.88
C LEU A 652 8.37 25.12 8.69
N ALA A 653 9.41 25.33 7.90
CA ALA A 653 9.70 24.52 6.72
C ALA A 653 10.65 23.36 7.06
N ILE A 654 10.34 22.19 6.49
CA ILE A 654 11.24 21.03 6.45
C ILE A 654 11.53 20.75 4.98
N GLN A 655 12.79 20.91 4.58
CA GLN A 655 13.26 20.66 3.21
C GLN A 655 14.12 19.40 3.19
N LEU A 656 13.69 18.44 2.38
CA LEU A 656 14.36 17.16 2.12
C LEU A 656 15.11 17.26 0.79
N GLY A 657 16.21 16.51 0.60
CA GLY A 657 16.95 16.55 -0.66
C GLY A 657 16.32 15.75 -1.81
N ASP A 658 17.08 15.57 -2.89
CA ASP A 658 16.57 15.45 -4.26
C ASP A 658 16.41 14.01 -4.79
N ASP A 659 16.64 12.98 -3.96
CA ASP A 659 16.63 11.57 -4.41
C ASP A 659 15.51 10.70 -3.83
N ASN A 660 14.54 11.30 -3.14
CA ASN A 660 13.43 10.61 -2.45
C ASN A 660 13.86 9.63 -1.33
N SER A 661 15.12 9.65 -0.90
CA SER A 661 15.60 8.77 0.17
C SER A 661 15.33 9.32 1.57
N ASN A 662 14.96 10.60 1.69
CA ASN A 662 14.69 11.26 2.97
C ASN A 662 13.19 11.34 3.29
N HIS A 663 12.88 11.27 4.58
CA HIS A 663 11.55 11.50 5.14
C HIS A 663 11.64 11.88 6.63
N VAL A 664 10.57 12.46 7.18
CA VAL A 664 10.46 12.69 8.62
C VAL A 664 9.98 11.40 9.27
N SER A 665 10.84 10.75 10.05
CA SER A 665 10.60 9.43 10.64
C SER A 665 10.16 9.51 12.10
N PHE A 666 9.08 8.80 12.45
CA PHE A 666 8.66 8.56 13.83
C PHE A 666 9.09 7.15 14.25
N ARG A 667 9.94 7.04 15.27
CA ARG A 667 10.56 5.78 15.69
C ARG A 667 10.28 5.45 17.14
N ARG A 668 10.24 4.15 17.44
CA ARG A 668 10.25 3.63 18.81
C ARG A 668 11.64 3.75 19.43
N ALA A 669 11.74 3.52 20.74
CA ALA A 669 13.01 3.58 21.48
C ALA A 669 14.05 2.54 21.01
N ASP A 670 13.61 1.47 20.35
CA ASP A 670 14.47 0.45 19.73
C ASP A 670 14.98 0.85 18.33
N GLY A 671 14.59 2.03 17.83
CA GLY A 671 14.98 2.55 16.51
C GLY A 671 14.06 2.13 15.36
N ASN A 672 13.05 1.29 15.60
CA ASN A 672 12.11 0.88 14.56
C ASN A 672 11.19 2.02 14.15
N GLU A 673 11.06 2.24 12.84
CA GLU A 673 10.13 3.22 12.28
C GLU A 673 8.69 2.71 12.33
N VAL A 674 7.79 3.56 12.82
CA VAL A 674 6.35 3.26 12.95
C VAL A 674 5.48 4.18 12.11
N ALA A 675 6.01 5.31 11.67
CA ALA A 675 5.36 6.24 10.75
C ALA A 675 6.40 7.14 10.11
N ALA A 676 6.06 7.72 8.97
CA ALA A 676 6.88 8.67 8.25
C ALA A 676 6.00 9.75 7.58
N ILE A 677 6.60 10.91 7.29
CA ILE A 677 6.10 11.88 6.31
C ILE A 677 7.12 11.94 5.17
N ASP A 678 6.72 11.47 3.98
CA ASP A 678 7.59 11.48 2.79
C ASP A 678 7.68 12.88 2.16
N MET A 679 8.50 13.02 1.11
CA MET A 679 8.68 14.28 0.41
C MET A 679 7.45 14.81 -0.33
N ASN A 680 6.44 13.98 -0.58
CA ASN A 680 5.16 14.40 -1.15
C ASN A 680 4.17 14.82 -0.05
N GLY A 681 4.57 14.73 1.23
CA GLY A 681 3.73 15.01 2.38
C GLY A 681 2.82 13.84 2.79
N ASN A 682 3.04 12.62 2.29
CA ASN A 682 2.21 11.48 2.67
C ASN A 682 2.60 10.97 4.06
N PHE A 683 1.61 10.83 4.94
CA PHE A 683 1.78 10.20 6.25
C PHE A 683 1.54 8.69 6.18
N THR A 684 2.47 7.87 6.67
CA THR A 684 2.37 6.40 6.63
C THR A 684 1.88 5.75 7.93
N GLY A 685 1.66 6.53 8.98
CA GLY A 685 1.26 6.05 10.31
C GLY A 685 -0.25 6.01 10.55
N TRP A 686 -0.62 5.80 11.82
CA TRP A 686 -2.02 5.85 12.27
C TRP A 686 -2.36 7.24 12.81
N THR A 687 -3.40 7.86 12.24
CA THR A 687 -3.88 9.17 12.67
C THR A 687 -5.01 9.04 13.68
N ASN A 688 -4.88 9.68 14.84
CA ASN A 688 -6.01 9.86 15.76
C ASN A 688 -6.90 11.01 15.27
N TRP A 689 -7.87 10.70 14.42
CA TRP A 689 -8.78 11.68 13.82
C TRP A 689 -9.59 12.50 14.85
N ALA A 690 -9.80 12.02 16.09
CA ALA A 690 -10.47 12.82 17.13
C ALA A 690 -9.68 14.06 17.57
N LYS A 691 -8.37 14.11 17.27
CA LYS A 691 -7.47 15.24 17.57
C LYS A 691 -7.08 16.04 16.34
N VAL A 692 -7.55 15.65 15.16
CA VAL A 692 -7.36 16.41 13.93
C VAL A 692 -8.65 17.16 13.63
N ALA A 693 -8.62 18.48 13.79
CA ALA A 693 -9.76 19.33 13.49
C ALA A 693 -10.22 19.13 12.03
N ASN A 694 -11.53 19.17 11.79
CA ASN A 694 -12.15 18.96 10.47
C ASN A 694 -11.96 17.56 9.87
N THR A 695 -11.74 16.53 10.70
CA THR A 695 -11.59 15.15 10.20
C THR A 695 -12.68 14.20 10.67
N GLY A 696 -13.14 13.41 9.70
CA GLY A 696 -13.82 12.12 9.86
C GLY A 696 -15.22 12.08 10.44
N LEU A 697 -15.40 12.39 11.73
CA LEU A 697 -16.67 12.20 12.44
C LEU A 697 -17.53 13.47 12.48
N ASN A 698 -16.89 14.63 12.33
CA ASN A 698 -17.52 15.90 11.95
C ASN A 698 -17.07 16.31 10.53
N ASN A 699 -16.80 15.32 9.67
CA ASN A 699 -16.56 15.58 8.27
C ASN A 699 -17.91 15.71 7.56
N PRO A 700 -18.28 16.89 7.03
CA PRO A 700 -19.51 17.03 6.26
C PRO A 700 -19.57 16.09 5.04
N THR A 701 -18.47 15.42 4.68
CA THR A 701 -18.42 14.46 3.58
C THR A 701 -18.62 12.99 3.96
N LEU A 702 -18.58 12.56 5.24
CA LEU A 702 -18.69 11.13 5.58
C LEU A 702 -19.91 10.76 6.45
N GLY A 703 -20.41 11.66 7.30
CA GLY A 703 -21.55 11.39 8.17
C GLY A 703 -22.28 12.66 8.62
N ARG A 704 -23.59 12.81 8.38
CA ARG A 704 -24.39 13.95 8.87
C ARG A 704 -25.64 13.54 9.66
N TYR A 705 -25.95 14.33 10.69
CA TYR A 705 -27.28 14.34 11.31
C TYR A 705 -28.14 15.38 10.60
N ILE A 706 -29.31 14.98 10.12
CA ILE A 706 -30.23 15.89 9.44
C ILE A 706 -31.39 16.21 10.40
N SER A 707 -31.64 17.50 10.62
CA SER A 707 -32.74 18.00 11.47
C SER A 707 -33.91 18.53 10.62
N GLN A 708 -33.62 18.90 9.38
CA GLN A 708 -34.56 19.34 8.36
C GLN A 708 -34.15 18.70 7.02
N SER A 709 -35.05 18.73 6.04
CA SER A 709 -34.81 18.09 4.74
C SER A 709 -35.46 18.84 3.58
N ASN A 710 -35.46 20.18 3.65
CA ASN A 710 -36.11 21.01 2.63
C ASN A 710 -35.15 21.30 1.47
N THR A 711 -33.84 21.41 1.75
CA THR A 711 -32.78 21.70 0.77
C THR A 711 -31.68 20.64 0.79
N TRP A 712 -30.76 20.67 -0.20
CA TRP A 712 -29.57 19.82 -0.13
C TRP A 712 -28.59 20.31 0.93
N ASN A 713 -28.56 21.61 1.21
CA ASN A 713 -27.81 22.13 2.35
C ASN A 713 -28.30 21.54 3.70
N ASP A 714 -29.60 21.31 3.86
CA ASP A 714 -30.14 20.65 5.07
C ASP A 714 -29.65 19.20 5.18
N ILE A 715 -29.51 18.49 4.05
CA ILE A 715 -29.19 17.04 4.02
C ILE A 715 -27.68 16.75 3.95
N ILE A 716 -26.92 17.43 3.09
CA ILE A 716 -25.46 17.26 2.89
C ILE A 716 -24.60 18.49 3.20
N GLY A 717 -25.18 19.62 3.61
CA GLY A 717 -24.41 20.80 4.03
C GLY A 717 -23.86 21.62 2.87
N GLN A 718 -24.38 21.38 1.67
CA GLN A 718 -24.09 22.14 0.47
C GLN A 718 -25.24 22.01 -0.53
N ASP A 719 -25.48 23.08 -1.28
CA ASP A 719 -26.36 23.07 -2.45
C ASP A 719 -25.55 22.73 -3.72
N ASN A 720 -25.88 23.32 -4.87
CA ASN A 720 -25.32 22.97 -6.18
C ASN A 720 -23.76 23.03 -6.27
N GLY A 721 -23.16 22.17 -7.12
CA GLY A 721 -21.78 22.34 -7.59
C GLY A 721 -20.71 21.32 -7.16
N LYS A 722 -20.96 20.42 -6.20
CA LYS A 722 -19.99 19.41 -5.76
C LYS A 722 -20.57 17.99 -5.73
N ASN A 723 -19.72 17.00 -6.01
CA ASN A 723 -20.04 15.58 -5.82
C ASN A 723 -20.09 15.25 -4.33
N ALA A 724 -21.08 14.48 -3.91
CA ALA A 724 -21.26 14.08 -2.52
C ALA A 724 -21.57 12.59 -2.43
N LEU A 725 -20.98 11.92 -1.44
CA LEU A 725 -21.34 10.58 -0.99
C LEU A 725 -21.21 10.59 0.54
N ALA A 726 -22.32 10.62 1.27
CA ALA A 726 -22.31 10.71 2.73
C ALA A 726 -23.31 9.75 3.38
N ALA A 727 -22.94 9.18 4.53
CA ALA A 727 -23.88 8.50 5.41
C ALA A 727 -24.69 9.55 6.19
N ILE A 728 -25.94 9.24 6.52
CA ILE A 728 -26.84 10.17 7.18
C ILE A 728 -27.66 9.49 8.26
N ARG A 729 -27.89 10.24 9.34
CA ARG A 729 -28.82 9.93 10.42
C ARG A 729 -29.90 10.99 10.46
N ASP A 730 -31.13 10.58 10.24
CA ASP A 730 -32.26 11.47 10.09
C ASP A 730 -33.02 11.66 11.40
N GLN A 731 -32.76 12.79 12.05
CA GLN A 731 -33.42 13.23 13.27
C GLN A 731 -34.56 14.22 12.98
N SER A 732 -34.92 14.42 11.71
CA SER A 732 -36.08 15.23 11.37
C SER A 732 -37.38 14.55 11.86
N ASN A 733 -38.44 15.35 11.96
CA ASN A 733 -39.77 14.87 12.35
C ASN A 733 -40.50 14.11 11.24
N GLY A 734 -39.86 13.86 10.08
CA GLY A 734 -40.43 13.16 8.95
C GLY A 734 -41.49 13.94 8.16
N GLN A 735 -41.68 15.23 8.44
CA GLN A 735 -42.64 16.09 7.71
C GLN A 735 -42.08 16.67 6.40
N GLY A 736 -40.78 16.51 6.15
CA GLY A 736 -40.12 16.94 4.93
C GLY A 736 -40.00 15.84 3.88
N ASN A 737 -38.98 15.94 3.02
CA ASN A 737 -38.68 14.94 2.00
C ASN A 737 -38.19 13.60 2.56
N THR A 738 -37.54 13.59 3.73
CA THR A 738 -36.98 12.38 4.34
C THR A 738 -37.98 11.70 5.29
N ILE A 739 -37.64 10.52 5.81
CA ILE A 739 -38.57 9.70 6.63
C ILE A 739 -38.60 10.22 8.08
N GLY A 740 -37.54 10.87 8.55
CA GLY A 740 -37.34 11.15 9.95
C GLY A 740 -37.08 9.87 10.74
N ASN A 741 -37.63 9.82 11.96
CA ASN A 741 -37.71 8.61 12.79
C ASN A 741 -36.36 7.92 13.03
N PHE A 742 -35.34 8.73 13.29
CA PHE A 742 -33.97 8.26 13.45
C PHE A 742 -33.53 7.36 12.28
N SER A 743 -34.03 7.60 11.06
CA SER A 743 -33.70 6.75 9.90
C SER A 743 -32.21 6.85 9.56
N SER A 744 -31.63 5.76 9.08
CA SER A 744 -30.25 5.72 8.58
C SER A 744 -30.28 5.68 7.06
N GLY A 745 -29.35 6.36 6.40
CA GLY A 745 -29.36 6.43 4.95
C GLY A 745 -28.03 6.81 4.33
N ILE A 746 -28.07 6.89 3.00
CA ILE A 746 -26.98 7.36 2.17
C ILE A 746 -27.51 8.41 1.20
N VAL A 747 -26.72 9.45 0.97
CA VAL A 747 -26.99 10.49 -0.03
C VAL A 747 -25.82 10.54 -1.00
N PHE A 748 -26.15 10.63 -2.28
CA PHE A 748 -25.21 10.48 -3.39
C PHE A 748 -25.58 11.39 -4.56
N GLY A 749 -24.61 11.73 -5.40
CA GLY A 749 -24.82 12.50 -6.62
C GLY A 749 -23.84 13.67 -6.77
N GLY A 750 -24.02 14.48 -7.81
CA GLY A 750 -23.06 15.50 -8.22
C GLY A 750 -23.63 16.52 -9.18
N GLY A 751 -23.03 17.72 -9.21
CA GLY A 751 -23.56 18.84 -9.99
C GLY A 751 -25.02 19.14 -9.65
N ASP A 752 -25.88 19.12 -10.67
CA ASP A 752 -27.31 19.45 -10.57
C ASP A 752 -28.20 18.27 -10.11
N THR A 753 -27.70 17.03 -10.00
CA THR A 753 -28.55 15.87 -9.63
C THR A 753 -28.06 15.18 -8.37
N LYS A 754 -28.97 15.02 -7.41
CA LYS A 754 -28.69 14.37 -6.13
C LYS A 754 -29.84 13.43 -5.74
N GLY A 755 -29.49 12.36 -5.05
CA GLY A 755 -30.41 11.34 -4.59
C GLY A 755 -30.08 10.88 -3.18
N MET A 756 -31.09 10.40 -2.47
CA MET A 756 -30.96 9.87 -1.11
C MET A 756 -31.81 8.62 -0.95
N LEU A 757 -31.28 7.65 -0.20
CA LEU A 757 -31.99 6.47 0.28
C LEU A 757 -31.92 6.46 1.80
N ASN A 758 -33.05 6.34 2.49
CA ASN A 758 -33.08 6.21 3.95
C ASN A 758 -34.06 5.14 4.42
N VAL A 759 -33.74 4.52 5.56
CA VAL A 759 -34.43 3.38 6.15
C VAL A 759 -34.75 3.69 7.61
N ALA A 760 -36.02 3.57 7.99
CA ALA A 760 -36.51 3.84 9.34
C ALA A 760 -35.87 2.94 10.41
N TYR A 761 -35.77 3.46 11.64
CA TYR A 761 -35.16 2.74 12.77
C TYR A 761 -36.03 1.59 13.32
N ASP A 762 -37.35 1.77 13.39
CA ASP A 762 -38.26 0.91 14.16
C ASP A 762 -39.29 0.14 13.33
N LYS A 763 -39.34 0.36 12.01
CA LYS A 763 -40.31 -0.25 11.11
C LYS A 763 -39.68 -0.52 9.73
N PRO A 764 -40.15 -1.53 8.99
CA PRO A 764 -39.70 -1.77 7.62
C PRO A 764 -40.29 -0.66 6.73
N GLN A 765 -39.63 0.48 6.67
CA GLN A 765 -39.96 1.58 5.76
C GLN A 765 -38.66 2.12 5.20
N ALA A 766 -38.55 2.13 3.87
CA ALA A 766 -37.44 2.75 3.16
C ALA A 766 -38.01 3.76 2.16
N ARG A 767 -37.27 4.83 1.89
CA ARG A 767 -37.68 5.90 0.98
C ARG A 767 -36.50 6.26 0.10
N ILE A 768 -36.82 6.49 -1.16
CA ILE A 768 -35.89 7.05 -2.13
C ILE A 768 -36.35 8.47 -2.47
N ILE A 769 -35.39 9.38 -2.57
CA ILE A 769 -35.57 10.81 -2.74
C ILE A 769 -34.66 11.25 -3.88
N GLY A 770 -35.14 12.16 -4.72
CA GLY A 770 -34.35 12.75 -5.79
C GLY A 770 -34.67 14.23 -6.00
N GLY A 771 -33.73 14.96 -6.56
CA GLY A 771 -33.86 16.40 -6.77
C GLY A 771 -32.81 17.03 -7.65
N ASN A 772 -33.04 18.31 -7.96
CA ASN A 772 -32.15 19.14 -8.76
C ASN A 772 -31.17 19.91 -7.85
N GLY A 773 -30.35 20.82 -8.36
CA GLY A 773 -29.36 21.57 -7.58
C GLY A 773 -29.92 22.43 -6.43
N ASN A 774 -31.23 22.71 -6.40
CA ASN A 774 -31.88 23.57 -5.40
C ASN A 774 -32.45 22.80 -4.20
N GLY A 775 -32.68 21.49 -4.32
CA GLY A 775 -33.22 20.68 -3.24
C GLY A 775 -33.88 19.39 -3.73
N PRO A 776 -34.34 18.53 -2.79
CA PRO A 776 -35.14 17.37 -3.15
C PRO A 776 -36.49 17.80 -3.73
N VAL A 777 -36.88 17.24 -4.87
CA VAL A 777 -38.12 17.61 -5.60
C VAL A 777 -39.16 16.49 -5.61
N TRP A 778 -38.75 15.25 -5.33
CA TRP A 778 -39.66 14.11 -5.23
C TRP A 778 -39.14 13.09 -4.21
N HIS A 779 -40.06 12.33 -3.63
CA HIS A 779 -39.76 11.17 -2.80
C HIS A 779 -40.80 10.06 -2.99
N LYS A 780 -40.40 8.81 -2.78
CA LYS A 780 -41.31 7.65 -2.75
C LYS A 780 -40.88 6.62 -1.71
N ASP A 781 -41.86 6.09 -0.99
CA ASP A 781 -41.67 4.92 -0.14
C ASP A 781 -41.51 3.66 -1.00
N ILE A 782 -40.56 2.81 -0.62
CA ILE A 782 -40.32 1.50 -1.22
C ILE A 782 -41.27 0.51 -0.55
N ALA A 783 -42.12 -0.14 -1.35
CA ALA A 783 -43.02 -1.19 -0.89
C ALA A 783 -42.29 -2.52 -0.68
N TRP A 784 -42.60 -3.21 0.41
CA TRP A 784 -42.11 -4.55 0.69
C TRP A 784 -43.03 -5.62 0.09
N LYS A 785 -42.58 -6.87 0.04
CA LYS A 785 -43.30 -7.98 -0.61
C LYS A 785 -44.69 -8.21 0.00
N ASP A 786 -44.83 -7.90 1.26
CA ASP A 786 -46.00 -8.04 2.14
C ASP A 786 -46.98 -6.83 2.05
N ASP A 787 -46.55 -5.74 1.42
CA ASP A 787 -47.40 -4.56 1.16
C ASP A 787 -48.28 -4.73 -0.09
N ALA A 788 -47.97 -5.69 -0.97
CA ALA A 788 -48.73 -5.97 -2.18
C ALA A 788 -50.01 -6.79 -1.89
N LYS A 789 -51.19 -6.22 -2.16
CA LYS A 789 -52.50 -6.87 -1.94
C LYS A 789 -53.15 -7.28 -3.27
N VAL A 790 -53.85 -8.42 -3.29
CA VAL A 790 -54.60 -8.95 -4.46
C VAL A 790 -56.00 -9.42 -4.06
N GLN A 791 -56.95 -9.36 -4.99
CA GLN A 791 -58.29 -9.93 -4.80
C GLN A 791 -58.28 -11.43 -5.12
N VAL A 792 -58.85 -12.25 -4.24
CA VAL A 792 -58.89 -13.71 -4.38
C VAL A 792 -60.29 -14.27 -4.17
N VAL A 793 -60.56 -15.44 -4.73
CA VAL A 793 -61.77 -16.24 -4.50
C VAL A 793 -61.37 -17.44 -3.64
N ARG A 794 -62.04 -17.66 -2.50
CA ARG A 794 -61.69 -18.76 -1.58
C ARG A 794 -62.39 -20.09 -1.86
N ASP A 795 -63.59 -20.04 -2.43
CA ASP A 795 -64.43 -21.22 -2.69
C ASP A 795 -64.91 -21.23 -4.14
N TYR A 796 -65.05 -22.42 -4.75
CA TYR A 796 -65.56 -22.59 -6.11
C TYR A 796 -66.61 -23.69 -6.16
N ASN A 797 -67.81 -23.36 -6.64
CA ASN A 797 -68.90 -24.32 -6.72
C ASN A 797 -68.71 -25.22 -7.94
N ILE A 798 -68.39 -26.50 -7.68
CA ILE A 798 -68.11 -27.51 -8.72
C ILE A 798 -69.36 -27.84 -9.54
N GLU A 799 -70.57 -27.75 -8.98
CA GLU A 799 -71.82 -28.10 -9.68
C GLU A 799 -72.30 -26.96 -10.58
N THR A 800 -72.16 -25.70 -10.15
CA THR A 800 -72.68 -24.52 -10.88
C THR A 800 -71.62 -23.75 -11.67
N GLU A 801 -70.34 -24.13 -11.58
CA GLU A 801 -69.20 -23.43 -12.20
C GLU A 801 -69.11 -21.93 -11.82
N GLN A 802 -69.45 -21.58 -10.58
CA GLN A 802 -69.39 -20.18 -10.11
C GLN A 802 -68.39 -20.00 -8.97
N PRO A 803 -67.58 -18.92 -8.99
CA PRO A 803 -66.71 -18.55 -7.87
C PRO A 803 -67.52 -18.01 -6.68
N GLY A 804 -67.03 -18.26 -5.47
CA GLY A 804 -67.55 -17.65 -4.24
C GLY A 804 -67.16 -16.18 -4.05
N PRO A 805 -67.45 -15.59 -2.87
CA PRO A 805 -67.15 -14.18 -2.57
C PRO A 805 -65.66 -13.84 -2.67
N ARG A 806 -65.36 -12.63 -3.15
CA ARG A 806 -63.98 -12.13 -3.24
C ARG A 806 -63.50 -11.59 -1.90
N THR A 807 -62.23 -11.84 -1.57
CA THR A 807 -61.54 -11.31 -0.37
C THR A 807 -60.19 -10.70 -0.77
N ILE A 808 -59.59 -9.88 0.11
CA ILE A 808 -58.26 -9.30 -0.12
C ILE A 808 -57.21 -10.13 0.64
N GLU A 809 -56.17 -10.58 -0.08
CA GLU A 809 -55.04 -11.34 0.47
C GLU A 809 -53.71 -10.66 0.11
N ASN A 810 -52.63 -11.09 0.77
CA ASN A 810 -51.28 -10.70 0.35
C ASN A 810 -50.88 -11.46 -0.92
N ALA A 811 -50.28 -10.74 -1.87
CA ALA A 811 -49.81 -11.30 -3.14
C ALA A 811 -48.75 -12.40 -2.97
N ASN A 812 -48.09 -12.47 -1.81
CA ASN A 812 -47.08 -13.45 -1.49
C ASN A 812 -47.63 -14.73 -0.84
N ASN A 813 -48.95 -14.86 -0.68
CA ASN A 813 -49.56 -16.08 -0.16
C ASN A 813 -49.27 -17.25 -1.13
N PRO A 814 -48.57 -18.33 -0.71
CA PRO A 814 -48.14 -19.39 -1.62
C PRO A 814 -49.29 -20.25 -2.17
N TRP A 815 -50.52 -20.04 -1.68
CA TRP A 815 -51.70 -20.85 -2.00
C TRP A 815 -52.67 -20.15 -2.96
N LEU A 816 -52.22 -19.08 -3.63
CA LEU A 816 -53.02 -18.40 -4.64
C LEU A 816 -53.04 -19.21 -5.93
N VAL A 817 -54.24 -19.63 -6.33
CA VAL A 817 -54.47 -20.37 -7.58
C VAL A 817 -55.35 -19.49 -8.48
N ASP A 818 -55.02 -19.45 -9.76
CA ASP A 818 -55.79 -18.72 -10.76
C ASP A 818 -57.21 -19.31 -10.92
N GLN A 819 -58.20 -18.45 -11.14
CA GLN A 819 -59.61 -18.84 -11.25
C GLN A 819 -59.86 -19.81 -12.41
N VAL A 820 -59.16 -19.66 -13.53
CA VAL A 820 -59.27 -20.56 -14.70
C VAL A 820 -58.70 -21.93 -14.36
N THR A 821 -57.62 -21.96 -13.59
CA THR A 821 -57.01 -23.22 -13.11
C THR A 821 -57.98 -23.97 -12.19
N LEU A 822 -58.63 -23.27 -11.27
CA LEU A 822 -59.61 -23.85 -10.35
C LEU A 822 -60.86 -24.38 -11.09
N ALA A 823 -61.35 -23.63 -12.07
CA ALA A 823 -62.44 -24.04 -12.96
C ALA A 823 -62.10 -25.27 -13.81
N THR A 824 -60.84 -25.39 -14.24
CA THR A 824 -60.35 -26.54 -15.02
C THR A 824 -60.28 -27.80 -14.16
N PHE A 825 -59.80 -27.67 -12.93
CA PHE A 825 -59.76 -28.79 -11.97
C PHE A 825 -61.17 -29.27 -11.61
N ALA A 826 -62.12 -28.35 -11.39
CA ALA A 826 -63.52 -28.67 -11.13
C ALA A 826 -64.17 -29.46 -12.28
N ARG A 827 -63.89 -29.07 -13.53
CA ARG A 827 -64.39 -29.77 -14.74
C ARG A 827 -63.75 -31.15 -14.89
N ALA A 828 -62.44 -31.28 -14.69
CA ALA A 828 -61.75 -32.57 -14.72
C ALA A 828 -62.27 -33.54 -13.65
N HIS A 829 -62.56 -33.05 -12.43
CA HIS A 829 -63.14 -33.88 -11.38
C HIS A 829 -64.55 -34.39 -11.73
N ARG A 830 -65.37 -33.55 -12.38
CA ARG A 830 -66.70 -33.93 -12.87
C ARG A 830 -66.61 -34.99 -13.98
N ASP A 831 -65.64 -34.84 -14.88
CA ASP A 831 -65.40 -35.77 -16.00
C ASP A 831 -64.95 -37.16 -15.52
N VAL A 832 -63.99 -37.21 -14.59
CA VAL A 832 -63.53 -38.48 -13.97
C VAL A 832 -64.65 -39.22 -13.23
N ARG A 833 -65.61 -38.51 -12.63
CA ARG A 833 -66.75 -39.12 -11.93
C ARG A 833 -67.72 -39.83 -12.90
N ASN A 834 -67.76 -39.43 -14.17
CA ASN A 834 -68.75 -39.91 -15.14
C ASN A 834 -68.27 -41.02 -16.08
N HIS A 835 -66.98 -41.41 -16.04
CA HIS A 835 -66.42 -42.48 -16.86
C HIS A 835 -66.29 -43.78 -16.04
N THR A 836 -67.11 -44.80 -16.32
CA THR A 836 -67.06 -46.12 -15.63
C THR A 836 -65.77 -46.88 -15.94
N ASP A 837 -65.03 -47.24 -14.89
CA ASP A 837 -63.72 -47.92 -14.90
C ASP A 837 -63.78 -49.42 -15.29
N PHE A 838 -62.93 -49.84 -16.23
CA PHE A 838 -62.65 -51.23 -16.66
C PHE A 838 -62.00 -52.14 -15.58
N ARG A 839 -62.18 -51.83 -14.29
CA ARG A 839 -61.40 -52.46 -13.20
C ARG A 839 -62.10 -53.66 -12.52
N TYR A 840 -63.37 -53.94 -12.81
CA TYR A 840 -64.15 -55.01 -12.16
C TYR A 840 -64.90 -55.90 -13.18
N PRO A 841 -65.08 -57.22 -12.91
CA PRO A 841 -65.80 -58.11 -13.83
C PRO A 841 -67.25 -57.66 -14.03
N THR A 842 -67.69 -57.61 -15.28
CA THR A 842 -69.07 -57.31 -15.69
C THR A 842 -70.03 -58.42 -15.26
N ASP A 843 -69.59 -59.68 -15.34
CA ASP A 843 -70.35 -60.84 -14.85
C ASP A 843 -69.41 -62.03 -14.54
N GLN A 844 -69.92 -63.07 -13.87
CA GLN A 844 -69.15 -64.24 -13.45
C GLN A 844 -69.86 -65.56 -13.72
N ALA A 845 -69.12 -66.54 -14.23
CA ALA A 845 -69.60 -67.90 -14.43
C ALA A 845 -68.76 -68.90 -13.63
N TRP A 846 -69.42 -69.77 -12.86
CA TRP A 846 -68.75 -70.73 -11.98
C TRP A 846 -69.32 -72.15 -12.13
N ASN A 847 -68.44 -73.15 -12.22
CA ASN A 847 -68.77 -74.59 -12.15
C ASN A 847 -69.81 -75.07 -13.19
N THR A 848 -69.91 -74.43 -14.34
CA THR A 848 -70.91 -74.73 -15.38
C THR A 848 -70.28 -75.00 -16.75
N ALA A 849 -71.08 -75.35 -17.76
CA ALA A 849 -70.65 -75.35 -19.16
C ALA A 849 -71.06 -74.02 -19.80
N ILE A 850 -70.12 -73.32 -20.43
CA ILE A 850 -70.36 -72.04 -21.10
C ILE A 850 -70.02 -72.15 -22.58
N ASN A 851 -70.77 -71.43 -23.42
CA ASN A 851 -70.50 -71.32 -24.85
C ASN A 851 -70.11 -69.89 -25.19
N LEU A 852 -68.87 -69.69 -25.65
CA LEU A 852 -68.34 -68.36 -25.97
C LEU A 852 -68.95 -67.73 -27.24
N ASN A 853 -69.78 -68.47 -27.98
CA ASN A 853 -70.51 -67.98 -29.15
C ASN A 853 -71.95 -67.55 -28.81
N CYS A 854 -72.34 -67.46 -27.53
CA CYS A 854 -73.68 -67.09 -27.11
C CYS A 854 -73.67 -65.98 -26.05
N ASP A 855 -74.77 -65.23 -25.97
CA ASP A 855 -74.98 -64.24 -24.92
C ASP A 855 -75.00 -64.92 -23.52
N PRO A 856 -74.44 -64.30 -22.47
CA PRO A 856 -73.91 -62.93 -22.43
C PRO A 856 -72.47 -62.79 -22.95
N TYR A 857 -71.77 -63.86 -23.33
CA TYR A 857 -70.34 -63.83 -23.67
C TYR A 857 -70.00 -63.17 -25.02
N LEU A 858 -70.99 -62.54 -25.66
CA LEU A 858 -70.86 -61.70 -26.85
C LEU A 858 -71.09 -60.20 -26.54
N ASP A 859 -71.54 -59.85 -25.33
CA ASP A 859 -71.79 -58.47 -24.93
C ASP A 859 -70.55 -57.82 -24.30
N THR A 860 -70.39 -56.51 -24.48
CA THR A 860 -69.24 -55.75 -23.98
C THR A 860 -69.06 -55.94 -22.48
N GLY A 861 -67.90 -56.43 -22.08
CA GLY A 861 -67.59 -56.65 -20.67
C GLY A 861 -66.36 -57.50 -20.39
N ILE A 862 -66.04 -57.64 -19.10
CA ILE A 862 -65.02 -58.56 -18.58
C ILE A 862 -65.73 -59.68 -17.80
N TYR A 863 -65.69 -60.90 -18.30
CA TYR A 863 -66.30 -62.07 -17.67
C TYR A 863 -65.25 -62.87 -16.91
N LYS A 864 -65.46 -63.08 -15.62
CA LYS A 864 -64.63 -63.97 -14.80
C LYS A 864 -65.20 -65.37 -14.84
N ILE A 865 -64.45 -66.32 -15.40
CA ILE A 865 -64.89 -67.69 -15.61
C ILE A 865 -64.06 -68.62 -14.73
N GLY A 866 -64.70 -69.42 -13.90
CA GLY A 866 -64.01 -70.30 -12.97
C GLY A 866 -64.57 -71.71 -12.90
N ASN A 867 -63.68 -72.69 -13.09
CA ASN A 867 -64.01 -74.11 -13.11
C ASN A 867 -65.12 -74.46 -14.11
N CYS A 868 -65.13 -73.83 -15.29
CA CYS A 868 -66.16 -74.07 -16.31
C CYS A 868 -65.63 -74.94 -17.46
N ALA A 869 -66.50 -75.77 -18.04
CA ALA A 869 -66.24 -76.41 -19.33
C ALA A 869 -66.52 -75.38 -20.44
N ILE A 870 -65.58 -75.18 -21.37
CA ILE A 870 -65.61 -74.04 -22.30
C ILE A 870 -65.80 -74.54 -23.72
N ILE A 871 -67.01 -74.38 -24.22
CA ILE A 871 -67.40 -74.73 -25.58
C ILE A 871 -67.01 -73.57 -26.51
N ASN A 872 -66.48 -73.91 -27.69
CA ASN A 872 -65.95 -72.95 -28.68
C ASN A 872 -64.78 -72.08 -28.17
N GLY A 873 -64.02 -72.58 -27.20
CA GLY A 873 -62.75 -72.01 -26.75
C GLY A 873 -61.56 -72.39 -27.65
N PRO A 874 -60.34 -71.88 -27.35
CA PRO A 874 -59.12 -72.15 -28.12
C PRO A 874 -58.60 -73.59 -28.03
N TRP A 875 -59.13 -74.39 -27.10
CA TRP A 875 -58.64 -75.74 -26.82
C TRP A 875 -59.47 -76.81 -27.52
N SER A 876 -58.82 -77.89 -27.96
CA SER A 876 -59.47 -79.04 -28.61
C SER A 876 -60.29 -79.92 -27.66
N ASP A 877 -60.00 -79.87 -26.36
CA ASP A 877 -60.71 -80.61 -25.32
C ASP A 877 -61.70 -79.70 -24.55
N VAL A 878 -62.99 -79.98 -24.72
CA VAL A 878 -64.11 -79.23 -24.12
C VAL A 878 -64.49 -79.73 -22.72
N ASP A 879 -64.07 -80.92 -22.31
CA ASP A 879 -64.46 -81.53 -21.03
C ASP A 879 -63.57 -81.04 -19.87
N THR A 880 -62.35 -80.60 -20.18
CA THR A 880 -61.46 -79.99 -19.18
C THR A 880 -62.04 -78.67 -18.66
N ARG A 881 -62.24 -78.60 -17.34
CA ARG A 881 -62.70 -77.37 -16.68
C ARG A 881 -61.57 -76.38 -16.44
N ARG A 882 -61.83 -75.10 -16.70
CA ARG A 882 -60.81 -74.05 -16.80
C ARG A 882 -61.17 -72.80 -15.99
N TRP A 883 -60.13 -72.05 -15.61
CA TRP A 883 -60.23 -70.73 -15.00
C TRP A 883 -59.58 -69.71 -15.93
N LEU A 884 -60.33 -68.67 -16.29
CA LEU A 884 -59.86 -67.62 -17.20
C LEU A 884 -60.64 -66.32 -17.04
N PHE A 885 -60.12 -65.27 -17.69
CA PHE A 885 -60.86 -64.04 -17.93
C PHE A 885 -61.15 -63.92 -19.43
N LEU A 886 -62.41 -63.68 -19.77
CA LEU A 886 -62.83 -63.33 -21.12
C LEU A 886 -63.12 -61.83 -21.15
N GLN A 887 -62.46 -61.10 -22.04
CA GLN A 887 -62.79 -59.72 -22.34
C GLN A 887 -63.48 -59.67 -23.69
N VAL A 888 -64.60 -58.96 -23.75
CA VAL A 888 -65.40 -58.80 -24.96
C VAL A 888 -65.55 -57.31 -25.22
N ALA A 889 -65.11 -56.87 -26.39
CA ALA A 889 -65.32 -55.51 -26.88
C ALA A 889 -66.22 -55.56 -28.11
N LYS A 890 -67.47 -55.12 -27.94
CA LYS A 890 -68.42 -54.97 -29.04
C LYS A 890 -68.24 -53.59 -29.65
N TYR A 891 -67.68 -53.53 -30.86
CA TYR A 891 -67.52 -52.27 -31.59
C TYR A 891 -68.82 -51.85 -32.29
N ASP A 892 -69.61 -52.84 -32.73
CA ASP A 892 -70.97 -52.73 -33.24
C ASP A 892 -71.72 -54.08 -33.07
N ASP A 893 -72.97 -54.22 -33.50
CA ASP A 893 -73.76 -55.47 -33.39
C ASP A 893 -73.20 -56.65 -34.22
N ASN A 894 -72.20 -56.40 -35.06
CA ASN A 894 -71.59 -57.34 -35.99
C ASN A 894 -70.08 -57.61 -35.72
N SER A 895 -69.35 -56.71 -35.07
CA SER A 895 -67.89 -56.76 -34.90
C SER A 895 -67.55 -56.91 -33.42
N ILE A 896 -67.39 -58.15 -32.98
CA ILE A 896 -67.19 -58.50 -31.56
C ILE A 896 -65.78 -59.05 -31.38
N TYR A 897 -64.94 -58.30 -30.67
CA TYR A 897 -63.59 -58.75 -30.37
C TYR A 897 -63.56 -59.48 -29.03
N GLN A 898 -63.16 -60.75 -29.04
CA GLN A 898 -63.04 -61.57 -27.85
C GLN A 898 -61.58 -61.88 -27.56
N THR A 899 -61.19 -61.69 -26.31
CA THR A 899 -59.84 -61.98 -25.81
C THR A 899 -59.93 -62.84 -24.56
N ILE A 900 -59.20 -63.94 -24.53
CA ILE A 900 -59.07 -64.82 -23.37
C ILE A 900 -57.68 -64.64 -22.78
N ASN A 901 -57.65 -64.44 -21.47
CA ASN A 901 -56.44 -64.58 -20.65
C ASN A 901 -56.54 -65.86 -19.82
N TYR A 902 -55.72 -66.85 -20.18
CA TYR A 902 -55.65 -68.16 -19.53
C TYR A 902 -54.34 -68.31 -18.75
N GLY A 903 -54.38 -69.03 -17.62
CA GLY A 903 -53.26 -69.15 -16.68
C GLY A 903 -51.93 -69.52 -17.36
N ASN A 904 -50.83 -68.93 -16.87
CA ASN A 904 -49.45 -68.94 -17.43
C ASN A 904 -49.15 -67.92 -18.56
N GLY A 905 -49.97 -66.86 -18.69
CA GLY A 905 -49.67 -65.76 -19.60
C GLY A 905 -49.99 -66.05 -21.07
N GLU A 906 -50.81 -67.09 -21.32
CA GLU A 906 -51.31 -67.40 -22.65
C GLU A 906 -52.51 -66.50 -22.96
N LEU A 907 -52.40 -65.76 -24.06
CA LEU A 907 -53.44 -64.84 -24.52
C LEU A 907 -53.95 -65.31 -25.87
N TYR A 908 -55.27 -65.46 -25.99
CA TYR A 908 -55.94 -65.87 -27.22
C TYR A 908 -56.90 -64.77 -27.65
N SER A 909 -57.01 -64.51 -28.94
CA SER A 909 -58.03 -63.60 -29.47
C SER A 909 -58.68 -64.12 -30.73
N ARG A 910 -59.86 -63.57 -31.00
CA ARG A 910 -60.55 -63.67 -32.28
C ARG A 910 -61.52 -62.51 -32.45
N CYS A 911 -61.90 -62.25 -33.70
CA CYS A 911 -62.99 -61.35 -34.04
C CYS A 911 -64.18 -62.19 -34.51
N VAL A 912 -65.34 -62.03 -33.88
CA VAL A 912 -66.57 -62.77 -34.10
C VAL A 912 -67.60 -61.88 -34.76
N SER A 913 -68.40 -62.46 -35.67
CA SER A 913 -69.55 -61.78 -36.27
C SER A 913 -70.86 -62.51 -36.01
N LYS A 914 -71.77 -61.84 -35.28
CA LYS A 914 -73.10 -62.35 -34.93
C LYS A 914 -74.05 -62.34 -36.13
N THR A 915 -74.00 -61.32 -36.98
CA THR A 915 -74.94 -61.21 -38.12
C THR A 915 -74.57 -62.12 -39.30
N THR A 916 -73.29 -62.48 -39.46
CA THR A 916 -72.83 -63.42 -40.52
C THR A 916 -72.63 -64.85 -40.03
N ASN A 917 -72.91 -65.13 -38.75
CA ASN A 917 -72.71 -66.42 -38.10
C ASN A 917 -71.26 -66.95 -38.24
N SER A 918 -70.28 -66.05 -38.18
CA SER A 918 -68.86 -66.35 -38.40
C SER A 918 -68.10 -66.33 -37.07
N TYR A 919 -67.61 -67.51 -36.68
CA TYR A 919 -66.83 -67.73 -35.45
C TYR A 919 -65.48 -68.34 -35.81
N PRO A 920 -64.50 -67.53 -36.27
CA PRO A 920 -63.20 -68.05 -36.64
C PRO A 920 -62.49 -68.69 -35.45
N GLY A 921 -61.54 -69.58 -35.74
CA GLY A 921 -60.68 -70.20 -34.74
C GLY A 921 -59.90 -69.15 -33.94
N TRP A 922 -59.56 -69.49 -32.70
CA TRP A 922 -58.77 -68.62 -31.84
C TRP A 922 -57.31 -68.54 -32.28
N VAL A 923 -56.74 -67.35 -32.23
CA VAL A 923 -55.32 -67.10 -32.50
C VAL A 923 -54.59 -66.86 -31.18
N GLN A 924 -53.51 -67.61 -30.93
CA GLN A 924 -52.65 -67.42 -29.76
C GLN A 924 -51.63 -66.31 -30.02
N PHE A 925 -51.47 -65.37 -29.09
CA PHE A 925 -50.37 -64.41 -29.13
C PHE A 925 -49.04 -65.08 -28.76
N ALA A 926 -47.98 -64.78 -29.51
CA ALA A 926 -46.64 -65.25 -29.18
C ALA A 926 -46.14 -64.57 -27.89
N THR A 927 -45.68 -65.36 -26.92
CA THR A 927 -45.06 -64.84 -25.71
C THR A 927 -43.73 -64.14 -26.02
N MET A 928 -43.30 -63.20 -25.17
CA MET A 928 -41.99 -62.54 -25.29
C MET A 928 -40.83 -63.54 -25.41
N GLU A 929 -40.94 -64.71 -24.79
CA GLU A 929 -39.96 -65.79 -24.88
C GLU A 929 -39.89 -66.41 -26.29
N ARG A 930 -41.05 -66.59 -26.95
CA ARG A 930 -41.12 -67.10 -28.33
C ARG A 930 -40.68 -66.06 -29.35
N VAL A 931 -40.93 -64.77 -29.08
CA VAL A 931 -40.39 -63.65 -29.86
C VAL A 931 -38.86 -63.54 -29.66
N ALA A 932 -38.36 -63.71 -28.43
CA ALA A 932 -36.93 -63.69 -28.13
C ALA A 932 -36.17 -64.85 -28.81
N GLN A 933 -36.74 -66.06 -28.87
CA GLN A 933 -36.17 -67.17 -29.63
C GLN A 933 -36.07 -66.85 -31.13
N ASN A 934 -37.11 -66.24 -31.71
CA ASN A 934 -37.11 -65.84 -33.11
C ASN A 934 -36.12 -64.68 -33.39
N VAL A 935 -35.98 -63.72 -32.47
CA VAL A 935 -35.01 -62.62 -32.59
C VAL A 935 -33.57 -63.11 -32.42
N SER A 936 -33.34 -64.10 -31.54
CA SER A 936 -32.04 -64.74 -31.36
C SER A 936 -31.56 -65.47 -32.61
N SER A 937 -32.44 -66.10 -33.38
CA SER A 937 -32.03 -66.76 -34.64
C SER A 937 -31.67 -65.74 -35.74
N VAL A 938 -32.40 -64.61 -35.81
CA VAL A 938 -32.10 -63.51 -36.73
C VAL A 938 -30.79 -62.81 -36.37
N SER A 939 -30.51 -62.62 -35.08
CA SER A 939 -29.24 -62.06 -34.59
C SER A 939 -28.04 -62.97 -34.93
N GLY A 940 -28.18 -64.28 -34.77
CA GLY A 940 -27.15 -65.25 -35.15
C GLY A 940 -26.83 -65.24 -36.65
N ASN A 941 -27.86 -65.15 -37.50
CA ASN A 941 -27.69 -65.07 -38.95
C ASN A 941 -27.03 -63.74 -39.40
N LEU A 942 -27.34 -62.63 -38.73
CA LEU A 942 -26.74 -61.32 -39.02
C LEU A 942 -25.26 -61.26 -38.59
N GLN A 943 -24.89 -61.88 -37.46
CA GLN A 943 -23.49 -62.00 -37.04
C GLN A 943 -22.65 -62.84 -38.02
N ALA A 944 -23.21 -63.94 -38.54
CA ALA A 944 -22.54 -64.74 -39.56
C ALA A 944 -22.28 -63.94 -40.85
N PHE A 945 -23.25 -63.14 -41.31
CA PHE A 945 -23.10 -62.26 -42.47
C PHE A 945 -22.03 -61.17 -42.28
N ILE A 946 -21.98 -60.52 -41.11
CA ILE A 946 -20.98 -59.48 -40.80
C ILE A 946 -19.56 -60.07 -40.76
N MET A 947 -19.40 -61.28 -40.21
CA MET A 947 -18.10 -61.97 -40.16
C MET A 947 -17.60 -62.39 -41.56
N ASP A 948 -18.49 -62.73 -42.49
CA ASP A 948 -18.12 -63.00 -43.88
C ASP A 948 -17.76 -61.72 -44.65
N GLN A 949 -18.46 -60.60 -44.41
CA GLN A 949 -18.11 -59.31 -45.04
C GLN A 949 -16.75 -58.76 -44.56
N LEU A 950 -16.39 -58.94 -43.29
CA LEU A 950 -15.10 -58.49 -42.74
C LEU A 950 -13.91 -59.32 -43.24
N LYS A 951 -14.11 -60.59 -43.61
CA LYS A 951 -13.05 -61.43 -44.21
C LYS A 951 -12.68 -61.01 -45.64
N VAL A 952 -13.57 -60.34 -46.36
CA VAL A 952 -13.37 -59.91 -47.76
C VAL A 952 -12.59 -58.58 -47.86
N ASN A 953 -12.46 -57.81 -46.77
CA ASN A 953 -11.86 -56.46 -46.78
C ASN A 953 -10.56 -56.32 -45.95
N LYS A 954 -9.67 -57.34 -45.94
CA LYS A 954 -8.29 -57.14 -45.45
C LYS A 954 -7.50 -56.27 -46.44
N ARG A 955 -7.15 -55.03 -46.06
CA ARG A 955 -6.16 -54.23 -46.81
C ARG A 955 -4.79 -54.91 -46.72
N VAL A 956 -4.19 -55.23 -47.86
CA VAL A 956 -2.81 -55.71 -47.99
C VAL A 956 -1.93 -54.54 -48.43
N ASP A 957 -0.87 -54.21 -47.68
CA ASP A 957 0.08 -53.14 -48.00
C ASP A 957 1.54 -53.60 -47.84
N TYR A 958 2.52 -52.73 -48.15
CA TYR A 958 3.95 -53.06 -48.08
C TYR A 958 4.45 -53.32 -46.65
N SER A 959 3.77 -52.76 -45.65
CA SER A 959 4.09 -52.89 -44.22
C SER A 959 3.55 -54.21 -43.65
N SER A 960 2.55 -54.81 -44.30
CA SER A 960 1.95 -56.11 -43.97
C SER A 960 1.68 -56.92 -45.25
N PRO A 961 2.71 -57.45 -45.93
CA PRO A 961 2.55 -58.20 -47.18
C PRO A 961 1.73 -59.48 -46.96
N THR A 962 1.06 -59.97 -48.01
CA THR A 962 0.28 -61.22 -47.99
C THR A 962 1.13 -62.45 -47.61
N GLY A 963 2.45 -62.37 -47.79
CA GLY A 963 3.42 -63.37 -47.36
C GLY A 963 4.86 -62.87 -47.55
N THR A 964 5.81 -63.54 -46.89
CA THR A 964 7.25 -63.30 -47.08
C THR A 964 7.96 -64.61 -47.41
N ILE A 965 8.81 -64.60 -48.44
CA ILE A 965 9.65 -65.74 -48.85
C ILE A 965 11.11 -65.31 -48.77
N THR A 966 12.00 -66.18 -48.28
CA THR A 966 13.39 -65.81 -48.06
C THR A 966 14.35 -66.95 -48.40
N ASN A 967 15.46 -66.65 -49.07
CA ASN A 967 16.54 -67.58 -49.41
C ASN A 967 16.21 -68.75 -50.37
N GLU A 968 15.09 -68.72 -51.08
CA GLU A 968 14.66 -69.79 -51.99
C GLU A 968 14.74 -69.40 -53.48
N THR A 969 14.38 -70.30 -54.39
CA THR A 969 14.09 -69.96 -55.80
C THR A 969 12.59 -69.74 -55.94
N VAL A 970 12.18 -68.58 -56.43
CA VAL A 970 10.78 -68.18 -56.55
C VAL A 970 10.45 -67.91 -58.02
N ASN A 971 9.36 -68.50 -58.51
CA ASN A 971 8.84 -68.26 -59.84
C ASN A 971 7.64 -67.30 -59.78
N PHE A 972 7.76 -66.12 -60.39
CA PHE A 972 6.71 -65.11 -60.34
C PHE A 972 5.43 -65.48 -61.11
N ASN A 973 5.47 -66.50 -61.97
CA ASN A 973 4.26 -67.05 -62.58
C ASN A 973 3.41 -67.87 -61.60
N ASP A 974 3.93 -68.29 -60.45
CA ASP A 974 3.14 -69.13 -59.54
C ASP A 974 2.17 -68.29 -58.67
N TYR A 975 2.35 -66.96 -58.64
CA TYR A 975 1.57 -66.04 -57.81
C TYR A 975 0.50 -65.30 -58.63
N ARG A 976 -0.77 -65.63 -58.36
CA ARG A 976 -1.94 -65.24 -59.19
C ARG A 976 -3.02 -64.47 -58.43
N GLU A 977 -2.98 -64.41 -57.10
CA GLU A 977 -4.00 -63.75 -56.28
C GLU A 977 -3.65 -62.29 -55.99
N THR A 978 -4.67 -61.43 -55.82
CA THR A 978 -4.46 -60.01 -55.52
C THR A 978 -3.77 -59.84 -54.17
N GLY A 979 -2.62 -59.17 -54.15
CA GLY A 979 -1.82 -59.00 -52.93
C GLY A 979 -0.41 -58.44 -53.18
N ILE A 980 0.39 -58.38 -52.13
CA ILE A 980 1.81 -57.97 -52.17
C ILE A 980 2.63 -59.06 -51.49
N LEU A 981 3.56 -59.67 -52.22
CA LEU A 981 4.50 -60.66 -51.72
C LEU A 981 5.87 -60.01 -51.51
N LYS A 982 6.46 -60.19 -50.32
CA LYS A 982 7.84 -59.78 -50.04
C LYS A 982 8.78 -60.94 -50.31
N VAL A 983 9.75 -60.74 -51.18
CA VAL A 983 10.72 -61.78 -51.56
C VAL A 983 12.11 -61.28 -51.18
N VAL A 984 12.85 -62.03 -50.37
CA VAL A 984 14.11 -61.58 -49.76
C VAL A 984 15.23 -62.55 -50.07
N ASN A 985 16.29 -62.08 -50.73
CA ASN A 985 17.46 -62.89 -51.09
C ASN A 985 17.12 -64.19 -51.86
N CYS A 986 16.16 -64.13 -52.78
CA CYS A 986 15.71 -65.29 -53.56
C CYS A 986 16.21 -65.22 -55.00
N LEU A 987 16.41 -66.37 -55.65
CA LEU A 987 16.59 -66.44 -57.10
C LEU A 987 15.23 -66.29 -57.78
N ILE A 988 15.05 -65.33 -58.69
CA ILE A 988 13.72 -65.04 -59.26
C ILE A 988 13.61 -65.56 -60.69
N GLN A 989 12.77 -66.58 -60.89
CA GLN A 989 12.42 -67.13 -62.19
C GLN A 989 11.19 -66.43 -62.79
N ASN A 990 11.17 -66.28 -64.12
CA ASN A 990 10.13 -65.56 -64.86
C ASN A 990 9.89 -64.13 -64.35
N GLY A 991 10.88 -63.52 -63.69
CA GLY A 991 10.93 -62.12 -63.31
C GLY A 991 11.56 -61.24 -64.39
N PRO A 992 11.74 -59.92 -64.14
CA PRO A 992 12.32 -58.98 -65.09
C PRO A 992 13.85 -59.10 -65.26
N TYR A 993 14.51 -60.05 -64.59
CA TYR A 993 15.98 -60.17 -64.51
C TYR A 993 16.55 -61.10 -65.57
N ARG A 994 17.74 -60.78 -66.11
CA ARG A 994 18.42 -61.55 -67.18
C ARG A 994 19.62 -62.39 -66.69
N SER A 995 19.90 -62.42 -65.39
CA SER A 995 21.02 -63.18 -64.80
C SER A 995 20.60 -63.85 -63.49
N ASP A 996 21.25 -64.95 -63.11
CA ASP A 996 20.93 -65.81 -61.95
C ASP A 996 21.38 -65.21 -60.59
N TYR A 997 21.19 -63.91 -60.38
CA TYR A 997 21.47 -63.29 -59.08
C TYR A 997 20.28 -63.44 -58.12
N ARG A 998 20.57 -63.34 -56.82
CA ARG A 998 19.54 -63.32 -55.77
C ARG A 998 19.11 -61.89 -55.51
N HIS A 999 17.80 -61.69 -55.36
CA HIS A 999 17.16 -60.38 -55.31
C HIS A 999 16.27 -60.23 -54.07
N THR A 1000 16.11 -59.00 -53.60
CA THR A 1000 15.14 -58.64 -52.55
C THR A 1000 14.17 -57.62 -53.10
N VAL A 1001 12.91 -58.02 -53.29
CA VAL A 1001 11.90 -57.25 -54.04
C VAL A 1001 10.52 -57.38 -53.41
N PHE A 1002 9.63 -56.46 -53.77
CA PHE A 1002 8.19 -56.61 -53.54
C PHE A 1002 7.48 -56.89 -54.86
N LEU A 1003 6.77 -58.01 -54.95
CA LEU A 1003 5.90 -58.34 -56.06
C LEU A 1003 4.45 -57.98 -55.68
N LYS A 1004 3.89 -56.97 -56.33
CA LYS A 1004 2.47 -56.65 -56.26
C LYS A 1004 1.74 -57.36 -57.38
N ILE A 1005 0.66 -58.07 -57.05
CA ILE A 1005 -0.23 -58.73 -58.01
C ILE A 1005 -1.62 -58.11 -57.86
N THR A 1006 -2.23 -57.73 -58.98
CA THR A 1006 -3.63 -57.34 -59.07
C THR A 1006 -4.32 -58.32 -60.02
N ASN A 1007 -5.15 -59.20 -59.48
CA ASN A 1007 -6.01 -60.07 -60.26
C ASN A 1007 -7.36 -59.39 -60.46
N LEU A 1008 -7.75 -59.17 -61.73
CA LEU A 1008 -8.97 -58.44 -62.06
C LEU A 1008 -10.17 -59.36 -62.21
N ASP A 1009 -9.99 -60.48 -62.92
CA ASP A 1009 -11.10 -61.35 -63.36
C ASP A 1009 -10.71 -62.85 -63.43
N GLY A 1010 -9.57 -63.24 -62.86
CA GLY A 1010 -9.05 -64.60 -62.88
C GLY A 1010 -8.22 -64.95 -64.13
N GLN A 1011 -8.41 -64.25 -65.25
CA GLN A 1011 -7.66 -64.47 -66.51
C GLN A 1011 -6.63 -63.38 -66.79
N THR A 1012 -6.95 -62.13 -66.45
CA THR A 1012 -6.13 -60.94 -66.61
C THR A 1012 -5.54 -60.52 -65.26
N GLN A 1013 -4.22 -60.45 -65.20
CA GLN A 1013 -3.48 -60.07 -64.01
C GLN A 1013 -2.43 -59.02 -64.33
N TYR A 1014 -2.22 -58.09 -63.41
CA TYR A 1014 -1.11 -57.15 -63.47
C TYR A 1014 -0.12 -57.49 -62.37
N GLN A 1015 1.14 -57.64 -62.75
CA GLN A 1015 2.22 -57.84 -61.80
C GLN A 1015 3.20 -56.68 -61.89
N THR A 1016 3.63 -56.19 -60.73
CA THR A 1016 4.58 -55.08 -60.60
C THR A 1016 5.63 -55.45 -59.57
N VAL A 1017 6.90 -55.30 -59.95
CA VAL A 1017 8.06 -55.59 -59.10
C VAL A 1017 8.73 -54.29 -58.73
N TYR A 1018 8.89 -54.08 -57.43
CA TYR A 1018 9.60 -52.97 -56.84
C TYR A 1018 10.93 -53.47 -56.28
N GLU A 1019 12.05 -52.99 -56.81
CA GLU A 1019 13.40 -53.32 -56.35
C GLU A 1019 14.27 -52.06 -56.30
N GLY A 1020 14.51 -51.55 -55.09
CA GLY A 1020 15.14 -50.24 -54.91
C GLY A 1020 14.40 -49.16 -55.70
N ASP A 1021 15.13 -48.40 -56.52
CA ASP A 1021 14.58 -47.35 -57.39
C ASP A 1021 14.09 -47.88 -58.74
N ASN A 1022 14.22 -49.18 -59.03
CA ASN A 1022 13.74 -49.76 -60.28
C ASN A 1022 12.32 -50.31 -60.12
N LEU A 1023 11.47 -49.99 -61.11
CA LEU A 1023 10.11 -50.48 -61.21
C LEU A 1023 9.94 -51.29 -62.49
N TYR A 1024 9.40 -52.49 -62.38
CA TYR A 1024 9.06 -53.33 -63.52
C TYR A 1024 7.60 -53.70 -63.47
N GLY A 1025 6.92 -53.75 -64.60
CA GLY A 1025 5.53 -54.19 -64.67
C GLY A 1025 5.28 -55.07 -65.88
N ARG A 1026 4.29 -55.93 -65.74
CA ARG A 1026 3.75 -56.72 -66.84
C ARG A 1026 2.25 -56.92 -66.67
N LYS A 1027 1.56 -57.04 -67.81
CA LYS A 1027 0.22 -57.61 -67.88
C LYS A 1027 0.36 -59.09 -68.25
N LEU A 1028 -0.24 -59.97 -67.46
CA LEU A 1028 -0.40 -61.37 -67.78
C LEU A 1028 -1.82 -61.61 -68.28
N TYR A 1029 -1.94 -62.38 -69.36
CA TYR A 1029 -3.21 -62.93 -69.81
C TYR A 1029 -3.05 -64.45 -69.89
N ASN A 1030 -3.91 -65.21 -69.20
CA ASN A 1030 -3.78 -66.66 -69.06
C ASN A 1030 -2.38 -67.12 -68.61
N GLY A 1031 -1.79 -66.39 -67.66
CA GLY A 1031 -0.57 -66.79 -66.96
C GLY A 1031 0.77 -66.45 -67.63
N SER A 1032 0.80 -65.80 -68.79
CA SER A 1032 2.04 -65.36 -69.45
C SER A 1032 1.99 -63.88 -69.89
N GLY A 1033 3.16 -63.21 -69.89
CA GLY A 1033 3.29 -61.79 -70.23
C GLY A 1033 4.75 -61.32 -70.13
N GLN A 1034 5.14 -60.37 -70.98
CA GLN A 1034 6.49 -59.80 -71.01
C GLN A 1034 6.67 -58.70 -69.96
N TRP A 1035 7.86 -58.64 -69.35
CA TRP A 1035 8.23 -57.58 -68.41
C TRP A 1035 8.71 -56.32 -69.13
N HIS A 1036 8.21 -55.17 -68.68
CA HIS A 1036 8.65 -53.85 -69.11
C HIS A 1036 9.29 -53.11 -67.93
N LYS A 1037 10.46 -52.50 -68.15
CA LYS A 1037 11.10 -51.61 -67.17
C LYS A 1037 10.49 -50.22 -67.30
N TYR A 1038 10.02 -49.69 -66.19
CA TYR A 1038 9.67 -48.28 -66.07
C TYR A 1038 10.92 -47.56 -65.55
N THR A 1039 11.56 -46.73 -66.37
CA THR A 1039 12.70 -45.93 -65.94
C THR A 1039 12.19 -44.75 -65.11
N ASN A 1040 12.57 -44.68 -63.84
CA ASN A 1040 12.40 -43.50 -62.99
C ASN A 1040 13.36 -42.39 -63.45
N THR A 1041 13.06 -41.72 -64.55
CA THR A 1041 13.62 -40.39 -64.80
C THR A 1041 12.70 -39.39 -64.09
N PRO A 1042 13.19 -38.54 -63.17
CA PRO A 1042 12.38 -37.45 -62.63
C PRO A 1042 11.87 -36.57 -63.79
N ILE A 1043 10.62 -36.09 -63.71
CA ILE A 1043 10.17 -34.95 -64.53
C ILE A 1043 10.84 -33.69 -64.00
#